data_AF-T2MCE3-F1
#
_entry.id   AF-T2MCE3-F1
#
_cell.length_a   1.000
_cell.length_b   1.000
_cell.length_c   1.000
_cell.angle_alpha   90.00
_cell.angle_beta   90.00
_cell.angle_gamma   90.00
#
_symmetry.space_group_name_H-M   'P 1'
#
loop_
_entity.id
_entity.type
_entity.pdbx_description
1 polymer ?
#
loop_
_entity_poly.entity_id
_entity_poly.type
_entity_poly.pdbx_seq_one_letter_code
_entity_poly.pdbx_strand_id
1 'polypeptide(L)'
;IKDNAGHIDMWPTCFSPLPSKEFTEKKKKPALLQNLETLLRNELNKLNGHKIEGPSKIRLQVYKEVFDCLIKEFSTYKPLLSAIKQEYDVYLDFQELSLREYDALKRTVAIINEECEQKIIKLRQEEKKDLIILQEENESLKKKILFLKQEMDSLNFQVKKCQEDIAIQYEKFREESDARKLLIQDLNDLMERKDSRSFSFDGVSADDEQVNDPVVLRIALSRVREDFNKNTQKLAEVLASYGDVVPRRDFEKLEVQYKELEVSFDMLKKDYALLLSENKILTAVHEKDTDLHIQYDTLHEKATPRPSLDKYVLYLEGKLDDWTEQTKGKSTIDKVDMLFSSVTGQDLSDSEKIDLKMFQPKGASDEIPIYLRSTQPVRNRFLCKRDLCIIINEVWSQKCLEEGYLPLLKRSHMSQFLYDYLKKMFQLELMVTEWGYNIHESCLRFSYDKKVKFFFDVLKSEADEDVYYVQLMQQEKLLDSFVSFDPTKTDYIEKNDFCVCLQNFFPKYSTEDIDALINCAEKDLRISKNDKLLYKSLFKKDEEGNYGLFIKCVMKFSQRNSKLVIDKLMTHLESKTHISPMDLQEAMQSIDSNISDETAQHVISFVFCTNICNQPLQKLTKNELFVKLASSSI
;
A
#
# COMPACT_ATOMS: atom_id res chain seq x y z
N ILE A 1 -27.28 -26.27 1.81
CA ILE A 1 -28.30 -25.82 0.83
C ILE A 1 -27.50 -25.16 -0.28
N LYS A 2 -27.41 -25.69 -1.49
CA LYS A 2 -28.24 -26.73 -2.15
C LYS A 2 -27.36 -27.80 -2.84
N ASP A 3 -28.03 -28.82 -3.37
CA ASP A 3 -27.64 -29.67 -4.51
C ASP A 3 -26.23 -30.29 -4.55
N ASN A 4 -26.15 -31.57 -4.13
CA ASN A 4 -25.45 -32.57 -4.95
C ASN A 4 -26.02 -33.98 -4.67
N ALA A 5 -26.93 -34.44 -5.53
CA ALA A 5 -27.61 -35.72 -5.37
C ALA A 5 -26.84 -36.84 -6.12
N GLY A 6 -25.83 -37.40 -5.46
CA GLY A 6 -25.15 -38.60 -5.95
C GLY A 6 -26.07 -39.82 -5.92
N HIS A 7 -26.21 -40.51 -7.05
CA HIS A 7 -27.01 -41.74 -7.15
C HIS A 7 -26.40 -42.82 -6.23
N ILE A 8 -27.20 -43.36 -5.31
CA ILE A 8 -26.89 -44.58 -4.58
C ILE A 8 -27.86 -45.65 -5.09
N ASP A 9 -27.33 -46.78 -5.56
CA ASP A 9 -28.16 -47.87 -6.07
C ASP A 9 -29.04 -48.43 -4.96
N MET A 10 -30.35 -48.31 -5.14
CA MET A 10 -31.32 -48.85 -4.20
C MET A 10 -31.29 -50.37 -4.24
N TRP A 11 -31.09 -50.98 -3.07
CA TRP A 11 -31.43 -52.40 -2.87
C TRP A 11 -32.89 -52.63 -3.30
N PRO A 12 -33.21 -53.76 -3.96
CA PRO A 12 -34.51 -53.98 -4.56
C PRO A 12 -35.63 -53.90 -3.51
N THR A 13 -36.51 -52.91 -3.67
CA THR A 13 -37.62 -52.62 -2.75
C THR A 13 -38.74 -53.66 -2.89
N CYS A 14 -38.51 -54.84 -2.31
CA CYS A 14 -39.50 -55.92 -2.18
C CYS A 14 -40.60 -55.59 -1.15
N PHE A 15 -41.34 -54.51 -1.39
CA PHE A 15 -42.54 -54.11 -0.63
C PHE A 15 -43.71 -53.76 -1.56
N SER A 16 -44.01 -54.67 -2.49
CA SER A 16 -45.36 -54.77 -3.05
C SER A 16 -46.33 -55.27 -1.97
N PRO A 17 -47.50 -54.64 -1.75
CA PRO A 17 -48.44 -55.06 -0.72
C PRO A 17 -49.11 -56.38 -1.11
N LEU A 18 -48.65 -57.49 -0.53
CA LEU A 18 -49.30 -58.80 -0.65
C LEU A 18 -50.69 -58.75 0.03
N PRO A 19 -51.77 -59.18 -0.64
CA PRO A 19 -53.11 -59.12 -0.08
C PRO A 19 -53.26 -60.10 1.08
N SER A 20 -53.94 -59.64 2.14
CA SER A 20 -54.15 -60.39 3.39
C SER A 20 -54.99 -61.66 3.17
N LYS A 21 -54.32 -62.78 2.89
CA LYS A 21 -54.93 -64.11 3.02
C LYS A 21 -54.69 -64.63 4.43
N GLU A 22 -55.77 -64.75 5.18
CA GLU A 22 -55.76 -65.40 6.49
C GLU A 22 -55.38 -66.88 6.33
N PHE A 23 -54.23 -67.28 6.89
CA PHE A 23 -53.94 -68.67 7.17
C PHE A 23 -53.68 -68.83 8.67
N THR A 24 -54.61 -69.52 9.34
CA THR A 24 -54.71 -69.56 10.79
C THR A 24 -53.81 -70.64 11.40
N GLU A 25 -52.57 -70.30 11.71
CA GLU A 25 -51.84 -70.96 12.79
C GLU A 25 -51.54 -69.97 13.92
N LYS A 26 -52.38 -69.99 14.97
CA LYS A 26 -52.08 -69.31 16.24
C LYS A 26 -51.01 -70.07 17.02
N LYS A 27 -49.79 -70.13 16.47
CA LYS A 27 -48.58 -70.47 17.24
C LYS A 27 -48.49 -69.48 18.39
N LYS A 28 -48.63 -69.96 19.63
CA LYS A 28 -48.60 -69.14 20.84
C LYS A 28 -47.32 -68.29 20.81
N LYS A 29 -47.42 -66.97 21.02
CA LYS A 29 -46.21 -66.12 21.15
C LYS A 29 -45.28 -66.79 22.17
N PRO A 30 -43.99 -67.02 21.86
CA PRO A 30 -43.08 -67.66 22.80
C PRO A 30 -42.99 -66.80 24.07
N ALA A 31 -43.03 -67.45 25.25
CA ALA A 31 -43.12 -66.76 26.53
C ALA A 31 -41.98 -65.75 26.74
N LEU A 32 -40.77 -66.07 26.28
CA LEU A 32 -39.63 -65.15 26.30
C LEU A 32 -39.91 -63.83 25.57
N LEU A 33 -40.55 -63.86 24.40
CA LEU A 33 -40.90 -62.65 23.66
C LEU A 33 -41.97 -61.83 24.40
N GLN A 34 -42.94 -62.48 25.05
CA GLN A 34 -43.92 -61.79 25.89
C GLN A 34 -43.28 -61.14 27.13
N ASN A 35 -42.31 -61.82 27.74
CA ASN A 35 -41.55 -61.31 28.88
C ASN A 35 -40.67 -60.12 28.47
N LEU A 36 -39.98 -60.18 27.33
CA LEU A 36 -39.19 -59.06 26.81
C LEU A 36 -40.08 -57.88 26.35
N GLU A 37 -41.22 -58.14 25.70
CA GLU A 37 -42.21 -57.10 25.35
C GLU A 37 -42.79 -56.39 26.59
N THR A 38 -43.01 -57.12 27.69
CA THR A 38 -43.55 -56.53 28.93
C THR A 38 -42.48 -55.81 29.75
N LEU A 39 -41.26 -56.36 29.87
CA LEU A 39 -40.12 -55.67 30.48
C LEU A 39 -39.82 -54.35 29.76
N LEU A 40 -39.72 -54.36 28.43
CA LEU A 40 -39.47 -53.17 27.62
C LEU A 40 -40.54 -52.08 27.84
N ARG A 41 -41.82 -52.46 27.89
CA ARG A 41 -42.91 -51.52 28.19
C ARG A 41 -42.83 -50.99 29.62
N ASN A 42 -42.50 -51.84 30.59
CA ASN A 42 -42.41 -51.44 31.99
C ASN A 42 -41.25 -50.46 32.24
N GLU A 43 -40.06 -50.71 31.69
CA GLU A 43 -38.91 -49.80 31.86
C GLU A 43 -39.08 -48.50 31.07
N LEU A 44 -39.62 -48.53 29.83
CA LEU A 44 -39.94 -47.29 29.10
C LEU A 44 -41.03 -46.46 29.80
N ASN A 45 -42.00 -47.08 30.46
CA ASN A 45 -43.01 -46.38 31.24
C ASN A 45 -42.43 -45.77 32.53
N LYS A 46 -41.61 -46.51 33.29
CA LYS A 46 -40.91 -45.99 34.49
C LYS A 46 -40.05 -44.77 34.16
N LEU A 47 -39.35 -44.79 33.03
CA LEU A 47 -38.42 -43.74 32.60
C LEU A 47 -39.11 -42.61 31.79
N ASN A 48 -40.45 -42.57 31.72
CA ASN A 48 -41.23 -41.63 30.90
C ASN A 48 -40.80 -41.57 29.40
N GLY A 49 -40.15 -42.61 28.88
CA GLY A 49 -39.54 -42.64 27.54
C GLY A 49 -40.52 -42.47 26.37
N HIS A 50 -41.82 -42.57 26.64
CA HIS A 50 -42.90 -42.30 25.69
C HIS A 50 -43.24 -40.81 25.50
N LYS A 51 -42.71 -39.90 26.33
CA LYS A 51 -42.93 -38.44 26.23
C LYS A 51 -41.80 -37.67 25.51
N ILE A 52 -40.77 -38.38 25.05
CA ILE A 52 -39.60 -37.76 24.39
C ILE A 52 -39.70 -38.06 22.89
N GLU A 53 -40.04 -37.04 22.11
CA GLU A 53 -40.00 -37.11 20.65
C GLU A 53 -38.55 -36.99 20.14
N GLY A 54 -38.24 -37.74 19.08
CA GLY A 54 -36.89 -37.81 18.50
C GLY A 54 -35.95 -38.86 19.14
N PRO A 55 -34.66 -38.90 18.70
CA PRO A 55 -33.67 -39.83 19.23
C PRO A 55 -33.27 -39.46 20.67
N SER A 56 -33.41 -40.40 21.61
CA SER A 56 -33.13 -40.18 23.02
C SER A 56 -32.17 -41.24 23.57
N LYS A 57 -31.08 -40.80 24.22
CA LYS A 57 -30.07 -41.68 24.85
C LYS A 57 -30.68 -42.56 25.94
N ILE A 58 -31.58 -42.00 26.76
CA ILE A 58 -32.29 -42.74 27.83
C ILE A 58 -33.16 -43.84 27.21
N ARG A 59 -33.87 -43.53 26.13
CA ARG A 59 -34.67 -44.52 25.39
C ARG A 59 -33.78 -45.60 24.77
N LEU A 60 -32.67 -45.22 24.13
CA LEU A 60 -31.71 -46.14 23.52
C LEU A 60 -31.10 -47.10 24.55
N GLN A 61 -30.77 -46.62 25.75
CA GLN A 61 -30.25 -47.46 26.84
C GLN A 61 -31.19 -48.61 27.21
N VAL A 62 -32.50 -48.34 27.34
CA VAL A 62 -33.50 -49.40 27.61
C VAL A 62 -33.54 -50.43 26.47
N TYR A 63 -33.40 -50.01 25.20
CA TYR A 63 -33.27 -50.96 24.09
C TYR A 63 -31.95 -51.74 24.15
N LYS A 64 -30.81 -51.13 24.52
CA LYS A 64 -29.51 -51.83 24.69
C LYS A 64 -29.59 -52.93 25.77
N GLU A 65 -30.29 -52.66 26.87
CA GLU A 65 -30.46 -53.58 28.01
C GLU A 65 -31.43 -54.72 27.70
N VAL A 66 -32.58 -54.44 27.06
CA VAL A 66 -33.51 -55.48 26.57
C VAL A 66 -32.84 -56.33 25.49
N PHE A 67 -31.97 -55.75 24.66
CA PHE A 67 -31.18 -56.48 23.67
C PHE A 67 -30.11 -57.37 24.31
N ASP A 68 -29.50 -56.98 25.44
CA ASP A 68 -28.64 -57.89 26.22
C ASP A 68 -29.42 -59.09 26.78
N CYS A 69 -30.62 -58.86 27.31
CA CYS A 69 -31.48 -59.94 27.78
C CYS A 69 -31.87 -60.88 26.64
N LEU A 70 -32.13 -60.35 25.44
CA LEU A 70 -32.36 -61.14 24.23
C LEU A 70 -31.11 -61.94 23.81
N ILE A 71 -29.93 -61.32 23.78
CA ILE A 71 -28.65 -61.97 23.40
C ILE A 71 -28.26 -63.07 24.39
N LYS A 72 -28.51 -62.90 25.69
CA LYS A 72 -28.17 -63.87 26.74
C LYS A 72 -28.85 -65.24 26.53
N GLU A 73 -30.06 -65.25 25.98
CA GLU A 73 -30.90 -66.44 25.76
C GLU A 73 -30.55 -67.22 24.48
N PHE A 74 -29.93 -66.58 23.47
CA PHE A 74 -29.56 -67.22 22.20
C PHE A 74 -28.22 -67.97 22.28
N SER A 75 -28.21 -69.18 22.85
CA SER A 75 -26.99 -69.98 23.08
C SER A 75 -26.05 -70.14 21.87
N THR A 76 -26.58 -70.26 20.65
CA THR A 76 -25.78 -70.46 19.42
C THR A 76 -25.31 -69.17 18.74
N TYR A 77 -26.18 -68.15 18.65
CA TYR A 77 -25.90 -66.92 17.89
C TYR A 77 -25.34 -65.77 18.73
N LYS A 78 -25.31 -65.92 20.07
CA LYS A 78 -24.81 -64.94 21.03
C LYS A 78 -23.43 -64.35 20.71
N PRO A 79 -22.39 -65.10 20.28
CA PRO A 79 -21.09 -64.50 19.94
C PRO A 79 -21.20 -63.47 18.82
N LEU A 80 -21.94 -63.79 17.75
CA LEU A 80 -22.14 -62.89 16.60
C LEU A 80 -22.98 -61.67 16.97
N LEU A 81 -24.09 -61.86 17.68
CA LEU A 81 -24.96 -60.76 18.10
C LEU A 81 -24.27 -59.82 19.12
N SER A 82 -23.42 -60.38 20.00
CA SER A 82 -22.62 -59.60 20.95
C SER A 82 -21.53 -58.79 20.24
N ALA A 83 -20.86 -59.36 19.22
CA ALA A 83 -19.89 -58.63 18.41
C ALA A 83 -20.55 -57.48 17.63
N ILE A 84 -21.69 -57.75 16.97
CA ILE A 84 -22.46 -56.72 16.26
C ILE A 84 -22.90 -55.60 17.22
N LYS A 85 -23.38 -55.94 18.43
CA LYS A 85 -23.71 -54.93 19.46
C LYS A 85 -22.47 -54.11 19.84
N GLN A 86 -21.34 -54.76 20.09
CA GLN A 86 -20.10 -54.12 20.54
C GLN A 86 -19.59 -53.08 19.53
N GLU A 87 -19.63 -53.37 18.23
CA GLU A 87 -19.25 -52.41 17.18
C GLU A 87 -20.15 -51.15 17.21
N TYR A 88 -21.47 -51.32 17.33
CA TYR A 88 -22.39 -50.18 17.47
C TYR A 88 -22.20 -49.41 18.78
N ASP A 89 -21.91 -50.09 19.89
CA ASP A 89 -21.65 -49.44 21.18
C ASP A 89 -20.35 -48.61 21.14
N VAL A 90 -19.25 -49.17 20.61
CA VAL A 90 -17.97 -48.46 20.43
C VAL A 90 -18.12 -47.27 19.49
N TYR A 91 -18.88 -47.41 18.39
CA TYR A 91 -19.12 -46.31 17.45
C TYR A 91 -19.97 -45.19 18.06
N LEU A 92 -20.97 -45.53 18.88
CA LEU A 92 -21.76 -44.55 19.63
C LEU A 92 -20.91 -43.79 20.67
N ASP A 93 -20.06 -44.50 21.41
CA ASP A 93 -19.16 -43.89 22.39
C ASP A 93 -18.11 -42.98 21.72
N PHE A 94 -17.61 -43.36 20.54
CA PHE A 94 -16.76 -42.49 19.71
C PHE A 94 -17.51 -41.21 19.27
N GLN A 95 -18.73 -41.33 18.74
CA GLN A 95 -19.56 -40.17 18.39
C GLN A 95 -19.85 -39.27 19.61
N GLU A 96 -20.06 -39.86 20.80
CA GLU A 96 -20.22 -39.10 22.04
C GLU A 96 -18.98 -38.29 22.41
N LEU A 97 -17.77 -38.83 22.21
CA LEU A 97 -16.52 -38.11 22.47
C LEU A 97 -16.33 -36.96 21.49
N SER A 98 -16.48 -37.19 20.17
CA SER A 98 -16.39 -36.12 19.16
C SER A 98 -17.43 -35.01 19.37
N LEU A 99 -18.63 -35.33 19.86
CA LEU A 99 -19.63 -34.32 20.23
C LEU A 99 -19.20 -33.48 21.45
N ARG A 100 -18.55 -34.08 22.46
CA ARG A 100 -18.01 -33.34 23.62
C ARG A 100 -16.84 -32.43 23.22
N GLU A 101 -15.98 -32.89 22.32
CA GLU A 101 -14.89 -32.10 21.75
C GLU A 101 -15.42 -30.92 20.93
N TYR A 102 -16.43 -31.14 20.08
CA TYR A 102 -17.10 -30.08 19.33
C TYR A 102 -17.78 -29.05 20.25
N ASP A 103 -18.47 -29.49 21.30
CA ASP A 103 -19.07 -28.59 22.29
C ASP A 103 -18.02 -27.81 23.10
N ALA A 104 -16.86 -28.40 23.37
CA ALA A 104 -15.74 -27.70 24.02
C ALA A 104 -15.14 -26.63 23.08
N LEU A 105 -14.88 -26.97 21.82
CA LEU A 105 -14.38 -26.04 20.80
C LEU A 105 -15.39 -24.90 20.53
N LYS A 106 -16.69 -25.19 20.54
CA LYS A 106 -17.75 -24.19 20.41
C LYS A 106 -17.76 -23.19 21.57
N ARG A 107 -17.40 -23.62 22.79
CA ARG A 107 -17.24 -22.73 23.95
C ARG A 107 -15.98 -21.87 23.86
N THR A 108 -14.85 -22.42 23.44
CA THR A 108 -13.62 -21.61 23.29
C THR A 108 -13.76 -20.58 22.17
N VAL A 109 -14.39 -20.93 21.05
CA VAL A 109 -14.75 -19.96 19.99
C VAL A 109 -15.68 -18.86 20.49
N ALA A 110 -16.67 -19.19 21.34
CA ALA A 110 -17.55 -18.17 21.93
C ALA A 110 -16.79 -17.19 22.84
N ILE A 111 -15.87 -17.68 23.67
CA ILE A 111 -15.01 -16.85 24.54
C ILE A 111 -14.10 -15.95 23.70
N ILE A 112 -13.42 -16.50 22.68
CA ILE A 112 -12.52 -15.75 21.79
C ILE A 112 -13.30 -14.66 21.02
N ASN A 113 -14.53 -14.95 20.59
CA ASN A 113 -15.40 -13.95 19.96
C ASN A 113 -15.75 -12.82 20.94
N GLU A 114 -16.10 -13.12 22.19
CA GLU A 114 -16.38 -12.11 23.21
C GLU A 114 -15.14 -11.25 23.51
N GLU A 115 -13.96 -11.85 23.65
CA GLU A 115 -12.69 -11.12 23.81
C GLU A 115 -12.38 -10.21 22.61
N CYS A 116 -12.65 -10.67 21.39
CA CYS A 116 -12.51 -9.87 20.18
C CYS A 116 -13.50 -8.69 20.13
N GLU A 117 -14.78 -8.92 20.47
CA GLU A 117 -15.79 -7.87 20.56
C GLU A 117 -15.44 -6.83 21.62
N GLN A 118 -15.02 -7.26 22.82
CA GLN A 118 -14.54 -6.39 23.88
C GLN A 118 -13.31 -5.56 23.44
N LYS A 119 -12.39 -6.15 22.66
CA LYS A 119 -11.22 -5.43 22.12
C LYS A 119 -11.63 -4.39 21.06
N ILE A 120 -12.56 -4.72 20.17
CA ILE A 120 -13.12 -3.78 19.18
C ILE A 120 -13.85 -2.63 19.87
N ILE A 121 -14.58 -2.90 20.96
CA ILE A 121 -15.27 -1.86 21.75
C ILE A 121 -14.25 -0.93 22.44
N LYS A 122 -13.16 -1.45 23.00
CA LYS A 122 -12.09 -0.64 23.62
C LYS A 122 -11.42 0.29 22.61
N LEU A 123 -10.99 -0.24 21.46
CA LEU A 123 -10.38 0.56 20.39
C LEU A 123 -11.33 1.68 19.91
N ARG A 124 -12.62 1.39 19.68
CA ARG A 124 -13.63 2.40 19.33
C ARG A 124 -13.87 3.46 20.40
N GLN A 125 -13.62 3.15 21.68
CA GLN A 125 -13.69 4.12 22.77
C GLN A 125 -12.42 4.97 22.88
N GLU A 126 -11.27 4.46 22.43
CA GLU A 126 -10.00 5.17 22.34
C GLU A 126 -10.03 6.12 21.13
N GLU A 127 -10.30 5.59 19.93
CA GLU A 127 -10.54 6.37 18.68
C GLU A 127 -11.52 7.54 18.91
N LYS A 128 -12.60 7.32 19.67
CA LYS A 128 -13.59 8.37 19.97
C LYS A 128 -13.05 9.46 20.91
N LYS A 129 -12.16 9.16 21.85
CA LYS A 129 -11.51 10.18 22.70
C LYS A 129 -10.55 11.01 21.86
N ASP A 130 -9.73 10.34 21.06
CA ASP A 130 -8.73 11.00 20.21
C ASP A 130 -9.40 11.92 19.19
N LEU A 131 -10.52 11.49 18.60
CA LEU A 131 -11.36 12.35 17.73
C LEU A 131 -11.94 13.57 18.45
N ILE A 132 -12.26 13.49 19.75
CA ILE A 132 -12.74 14.65 20.53
C ILE A 132 -11.58 15.61 20.80
N ILE A 133 -10.42 15.10 21.24
CA ILE A 133 -9.21 15.91 21.48
C ILE A 133 -8.79 16.64 20.20
N LEU A 134 -8.73 15.92 19.07
CA LEU A 134 -8.41 16.51 17.76
C LEU A 134 -9.46 17.53 17.30
N GLN A 135 -10.74 17.41 17.71
CA GLN A 135 -11.76 18.41 17.42
C GLN A 135 -11.57 19.67 18.26
N GLU A 136 -11.29 19.54 19.57
CA GLU A 136 -10.99 20.65 20.48
C GLU A 136 -9.72 21.41 20.06
N GLU A 137 -8.66 20.69 19.69
CA GLU A 137 -7.44 21.26 19.11
C GLU A 137 -7.73 22.00 17.80
N ASN A 138 -8.48 21.40 16.87
CA ASN A 138 -8.86 22.06 15.62
C ASN A 138 -9.70 23.33 15.86
N GLU A 139 -10.58 23.34 16.86
CA GLU A 139 -11.28 24.57 17.24
C GLU A 139 -10.33 25.63 17.82
N SER A 140 -9.38 25.24 18.69
CA SER A 140 -8.40 26.17 19.25
C SER A 140 -7.53 26.82 18.15
N LEU A 141 -7.10 26.02 17.16
CA LEU A 141 -6.31 26.47 16.02
C LEU A 141 -7.13 27.39 15.11
N LYS A 142 -8.40 27.06 14.83
CA LYS A 142 -9.32 27.95 14.08
C LYS A 142 -9.51 29.29 14.81
N LYS A 143 -9.70 29.29 16.13
CA LYS A 143 -9.81 30.50 16.95
C LYS A 143 -8.52 31.33 16.87
N LYS A 144 -7.35 30.71 16.96
CA LYS A 144 -6.04 31.38 16.80
C LYS A 144 -5.81 31.95 15.39
N ILE A 145 -6.21 31.22 14.34
CA ILE A 145 -6.15 31.70 12.95
C ILE A 145 -7.07 32.91 12.73
N LEU A 146 -8.27 32.92 13.31
CA LEU A 146 -9.18 34.07 13.23
C LEU A 146 -8.61 35.30 13.97
N PHE A 147 -8.04 35.11 15.16
CA PHE A 147 -7.35 36.17 15.90
C PHE A 147 -6.19 36.78 15.10
N LEU A 148 -5.28 35.95 14.58
CA LEU A 148 -4.13 36.40 13.80
C LEU A 148 -4.55 37.11 12.50
N LYS A 149 -5.67 36.73 11.88
CA LYS A 149 -6.23 37.47 10.74
C LYS A 149 -6.75 38.85 11.13
N GLN A 150 -7.50 38.96 12.23
CA GLN A 150 -7.98 40.25 12.74
C GLN A 150 -6.82 41.18 13.14
N GLU A 151 -5.75 40.62 13.72
CA GLU A 151 -4.51 41.33 14.02
C GLU A 151 -3.80 41.82 12.74
N MET A 152 -3.67 40.96 11.72
CA MET A 152 -3.12 41.33 10.41
C MET A 152 -3.93 42.43 9.71
N ASP A 153 -5.27 42.34 9.73
CA ASP A 153 -6.15 43.36 9.14
C ASP A 153 -6.04 44.71 9.88
N SER A 154 -5.98 44.68 11.22
CA SER A 154 -5.74 45.86 12.05
C SER A 154 -4.38 46.51 11.77
N LEU A 155 -3.32 45.71 11.67
CA LEU A 155 -1.97 46.20 11.38
C LEU A 155 -1.87 46.75 9.94
N ASN A 156 -2.52 46.12 8.98
CA ASN A 156 -2.64 46.58 7.59
C ASN A 156 -3.39 47.93 7.50
N PHE A 157 -4.46 48.10 8.29
CA PHE A 157 -5.15 49.39 8.40
C PHE A 157 -4.25 50.49 8.98
N GLN A 158 -3.46 50.18 10.01
CA GLN A 158 -2.47 51.11 10.58
C GLN A 158 -1.38 51.47 9.56
N VAL A 159 -0.85 50.49 8.82
CA VAL A 159 0.14 50.71 7.75
C VAL A 159 -0.42 51.62 6.65
N LYS A 160 -1.65 51.39 6.19
CA LYS A 160 -2.32 52.27 5.20
C LYS A 160 -2.47 53.69 5.71
N LYS A 161 -2.95 53.88 6.94
CA LYS A 161 -3.06 55.20 7.54
C LYS A 161 -1.69 55.90 7.62
N CYS A 162 -0.64 55.20 8.05
CA CYS A 162 0.71 55.76 8.06
C CYS A 162 1.21 56.12 6.65
N GLN A 163 0.85 55.36 5.61
CA GLN A 163 1.16 55.70 4.21
C GLN A 163 0.40 56.96 3.73
N GLU A 164 -0.87 57.10 4.10
CA GLU A 164 -1.70 58.29 3.83
C GLU A 164 -1.15 59.53 4.56
N ASP A 165 -0.87 59.42 5.87
CA ASP A 165 -0.25 60.48 6.67
C ASP A 165 1.11 60.91 6.08
N ILE A 166 1.95 59.95 5.66
CA ILE A 166 3.24 60.22 4.99
C ILE A 166 3.05 60.93 3.64
N ALA A 167 2.07 60.51 2.83
CA ALA A 167 1.77 61.16 1.55
C ALA A 167 1.34 62.62 1.73
N ILE A 168 0.49 62.89 2.74
CA ILE A 168 0.05 64.25 3.11
C ILE A 168 1.24 65.13 3.56
N GLN A 169 2.21 64.57 4.30
CA GLN A 169 3.42 65.33 4.65
C GLN A 169 4.32 65.59 3.43
N TYR A 170 4.50 64.62 2.52
CA TYR A 170 5.24 64.84 1.27
C TYR A 170 4.60 65.90 0.37
N GLU A 171 3.27 65.99 0.36
CA GLU A 171 2.54 67.05 -0.36
C GLU A 171 2.84 68.42 0.23
N LYS A 172 2.69 68.60 1.54
CA LYS A 172 3.04 69.84 2.26
C LYS A 172 4.50 70.24 2.09
N PHE A 173 5.43 69.29 2.13
CA PHE A 173 6.85 69.58 1.87
C PHE A 173 7.12 70.06 0.44
N ARG A 174 6.33 69.66 -0.56
CA ARG A 174 6.40 70.23 -1.91
C ARG A 174 5.81 71.63 -1.96
N GLU A 175 4.62 71.84 -1.38
CA GLU A 175 3.99 73.17 -1.28
C GLU A 175 4.91 74.18 -0.58
N GLU A 176 5.52 73.82 0.54
CA GLU A 176 6.54 74.64 1.22
C GLU A 176 7.79 74.84 0.36
N SER A 177 8.26 73.82 -0.37
CA SER A 177 9.43 73.96 -1.25
C SER A 177 9.16 74.95 -2.38
N ASP A 178 7.98 74.92 -2.99
CA ASP A 178 7.59 75.82 -4.07
C ASP A 178 7.31 77.24 -3.56
N ALA A 179 6.65 77.39 -2.40
CA ALA A 179 6.52 78.69 -1.72
C ALA A 179 7.88 79.31 -1.37
N ARG A 180 8.85 78.51 -0.89
CA ARG A 180 10.22 78.98 -0.63
C ARG A 180 10.95 79.39 -1.91
N LYS A 181 10.76 78.70 -3.04
CA LYS A 181 11.33 79.10 -4.35
C LYS A 181 10.79 80.47 -4.79
N LEU A 182 9.48 80.68 -4.68
CA LEU A 182 8.86 81.97 -4.99
C LEU A 182 9.38 83.09 -4.08
N LEU A 183 9.48 82.86 -2.77
CA LEU A 183 10.04 83.85 -1.83
C LEU A 183 11.52 84.16 -2.07
N ILE A 184 12.31 83.18 -2.53
CA ILE A 184 13.72 83.40 -2.94
C ILE A 184 13.78 84.23 -4.22
N GLN A 185 12.88 83.99 -5.18
CA GLN A 185 12.76 84.80 -6.39
C GLN A 185 12.39 86.26 -6.05
N ASP A 186 11.33 86.47 -5.25
CA ASP A 186 10.91 87.79 -4.76
C ASP A 186 12.04 88.50 -3.98
N LEU A 187 12.81 87.78 -3.17
CA LEU A 187 13.95 88.35 -2.45
C LEU A 187 15.09 88.78 -3.38
N ASN A 188 15.39 88.01 -4.43
CA ASN A 188 16.40 88.39 -5.42
C ASN A 188 15.96 89.65 -6.17
N ASP A 189 14.71 89.68 -6.66
CA ASP A 189 14.06 90.84 -7.27
C ASP A 189 14.11 92.10 -6.36
N LEU A 190 13.98 91.92 -5.04
CA LEU A 190 14.07 93.00 -4.06
C LEU A 190 15.51 93.40 -3.74
N MET A 191 16.48 92.48 -3.79
CA MET A 191 17.90 92.78 -3.59
C MET A 191 18.45 93.60 -4.75
N GLU A 192 18.14 93.28 -6.01
CA GLU A 192 18.51 94.12 -7.16
C GLU A 192 17.99 95.57 -7.01
N ARG A 193 16.75 95.72 -6.53
CA ARG A 193 16.12 97.03 -6.24
C ARG A 193 16.70 97.72 -5.00
N LYS A 194 17.33 96.99 -4.07
CA LYS A 194 17.87 97.51 -2.81
C LYS A 194 19.36 97.86 -2.92
N ASP A 195 20.17 97.11 -3.64
CA ASP A 195 21.59 97.43 -3.86
C ASP A 195 21.72 98.70 -4.71
N SER A 196 20.79 98.90 -5.64
CA SER A 196 20.51 100.17 -6.34
C SER A 196 20.20 101.37 -5.41
N ARG A 197 20.06 101.16 -4.09
CA ARG A 197 19.54 102.14 -3.13
C ARG A 197 20.27 102.18 -1.78
N SER A 198 21.23 101.27 -1.54
CA SER A 198 21.91 101.11 -0.24
C SER A 198 23.26 101.85 -0.16
N PHE A 199 23.58 102.67 -1.17
CA PHE A 199 24.84 103.42 -1.27
C PHE A 199 24.94 104.65 -0.34
N SER A 200 24.13 104.74 0.72
CA SER A 200 24.01 105.95 1.55
C SER A 200 23.70 105.72 3.05
N PHE A 201 24.69 106.08 3.88
CA PHE A 201 24.60 106.56 5.28
C PHE A 201 24.62 105.54 6.45
N ASP A 202 25.32 105.89 7.56
CA ASP A 202 25.72 105.02 8.68
C ASP A 202 26.06 105.78 10.01
N GLY A 203 25.99 105.10 11.17
CA GLY A 203 26.61 105.42 12.49
C GLY A 203 26.00 106.51 13.43
N VAL A 204 26.34 106.63 14.75
CA VAL A 204 26.88 105.70 15.80
C VAL A 204 26.93 106.36 17.22
N SER A 205 26.77 105.58 18.34
CA SER A 205 27.16 105.84 19.78
C SER A 205 26.76 107.16 20.53
N ALA A 206 27.24 107.54 21.74
CA ALA A 206 27.21 107.00 23.15
C ALA A 206 27.69 108.14 24.14
N ASP A 207 27.95 108.10 25.48
CA ASP A 207 27.91 107.14 26.64
C ASP A 207 28.05 107.90 28.03
N ASP A 208 28.43 107.22 29.15
CA ASP A 208 29.32 107.65 30.29
C ASP A 208 28.85 108.03 31.76
N GLU A 209 29.77 107.91 32.76
CA GLU A 209 29.60 108.04 34.25
C GLU A 209 30.47 109.14 34.96
N GLN A 210 30.29 109.38 36.29
CA GLN A 210 31.32 109.56 37.39
C GLN A 210 30.76 110.23 38.70
N VAL A 211 31.54 110.62 39.73
CA VAL A 211 32.21 109.86 40.85
C VAL A 211 32.72 110.84 41.95
N ASN A 212 32.69 110.51 43.27
CA ASN A 212 33.36 111.24 44.40
C ASN A 212 33.17 110.54 45.78
N ASP A 213 33.89 110.84 46.88
CA ASP A 213 35.34 111.04 47.06
C ASP A 213 35.84 109.88 47.96
N PRO A 214 36.82 109.05 47.57
CA PRO A 214 37.04 107.78 48.23
C PRO A 214 38.38 107.61 48.98
N VAL A 215 39.30 108.57 49.14
CA VAL A 215 40.74 108.25 49.47
C VAL A 215 41.01 107.60 50.85
N VAL A 216 40.64 108.22 51.97
CA VAL A 216 41.06 107.73 53.31
C VAL A 216 40.14 106.64 53.83
N LEU A 217 38.84 106.76 53.52
CA LEU A 217 37.94 105.61 53.56
C LEU A 217 38.49 104.48 52.68
N ARG A 218 39.03 104.71 51.47
CA ARG A 218 39.67 103.64 50.69
C ARG A 218 40.71 102.87 51.48
N ILE A 219 41.53 103.45 52.34
CA ILE A 219 42.60 102.68 52.99
C ILE A 219 42.05 101.81 54.12
N ALA A 220 41.24 102.36 55.03
CA ALA A 220 40.62 101.58 56.09
C ALA A 220 39.59 100.57 55.53
N LEU A 221 38.76 101.00 54.59
CA LEU A 221 37.78 100.20 53.87
C LEU A 221 38.47 99.27 52.83
N SER A 222 39.71 99.51 52.39
CA SER A 222 40.52 98.53 51.62
C SER A 222 41.10 97.49 52.55
N ARG A 223 41.50 97.82 53.78
CA ARG A 223 41.94 96.79 54.73
C ARG A 223 40.77 95.90 55.15
N VAL A 224 39.61 96.51 55.43
CA VAL A 224 38.36 95.79 55.66
C VAL A 224 37.87 95.08 54.40
N ARG A 225 38.01 95.63 53.17
CA ARG A 225 37.73 94.90 51.92
C ARG A 225 38.76 93.82 51.61
N GLU A 226 40.02 93.93 52.04
CA GLU A 226 41.03 92.90 51.88
C GLU A 226 40.71 91.71 52.79
N ASP A 227 40.38 91.97 54.05
CA ASP A 227 40.06 90.90 55.01
C ASP A 227 38.63 90.36 54.81
N PHE A 228 37.69 91.20 54.35
CA PHE A 228 36.40 90.76 53.83
C PHE A 228 36.58 89.96 52.54
N ASN A 229 37.40 90.39 51.56
CA ASN A 229 37.67 89.62 50.35
C ASN A 229 38.40 88.31 50.65
N LYS A 230 39.36 88.27 51.59
CA LYS A 230 39.98 87.01 52.03
C LYS A 230 38.94 86.10 52.69
N ASN A 231 38.02 86.65 53.47
CA ASN A 231 36.96 85.88 54.10
C ASN A 231 35.85 85.47 53.12
N THR A 232 35.51 86.26 52.10
CA THR A 232 34.56 85.86 51.04
C THR A 232 35.22 85.01 49.97
N GLN A 233 36.53 85.09 49.76
CA GLN A 233 37.30 84.11 48.99
C GLN A 233 37.33 82.79 49.74
N LYS A 234 37.69 82.75 51.02
CA LYS A 234 37.59 81.53 51.84
C LYS A 234 36.16 81.00 51.91
N LEU A 235 35.16 81.87 52.06
CA LEU A 235 33.76 81.48 52.09
C LEU A 235 33.27 81.04 50.69
N ALA A 236 33.89 81.49 49.60
CA ALA A 236 33.65 80.99 48.24
C ALA A 236 34.42 79.70 47.92
N GLU A 237 35.63 79.50 48.43
CA GLU A 237 36.37 78.22 48.41
C GLU A 237 35.61 77.16 49.21
N VAL A 238 35.08 77.55 50.37
CA VAL A 238 34.13 76.78 51.18
C VAL A 238 32.86 76.53 50.37
N LEU A 239 32.13 77.53 49.89
CA LEU A 239 30.89 77.30 49.11
C LEU A 239 31.11 76.54 47.79
N ALA A 240 32.30 76.58 47.20
CA ALA A 240 32.65 75.77 46.04
C ALA A 240 32.93 74.30 46.43
N SER A 241 33.70 74.07 47.51
CA SER A 241 33.96 72.71 48.03
C SER A 241 32.74 72.07 48.72
N TYR A 242 31.81 72.87 49.23
CA TYR A 242 30.46 72.45 49.63
C TYR A 242 29.45 72.47 48.46
N GLY A 243 29.84 72.93 47.27
CA GLY A 243 29.01 72.89 46.07
C GLY A 243 28.78 71.47 45.54
N ASP A 244 29.77 70.58 45.74
CA ASP A 244 29.68 69.14 45.46
C ASP A 244 29.04 68.34 46.62
N VAL A 245 28.66 68.97 47.73
CA VAL A 245 27.96 68.28 48.82
C VAL A 245 26.46 68.22 48.49
N VAL A 246 26.00 67.01 48.16
CA VAL A 246 24.61 66.72 47.76
C VAL A 246 23.61 67.40 48.71
N PRO A 247 22.75 68.32 48.22
CA PRO A 247 21.76 68.98 49.05
C PRO A 247 20.88 67.96 49.76
N ARG A 248 20.58 68.17 51.05
CA ARG A 248 19.91 67.17 51.90
C ARG A 248 18.63 66.56 51.28
N ARG A 249 17.80 67.37 50.62
CA ARG A 249 16.63 66.94 49.85
C ARG A 249 16.97 65.88 48.79
N ASP A 250 18.08 66.06 48.10
CA ASP A 250 18.51 65.23 46.98
C ASP A 250 19.32 64.02 47.47
N PHE A 251 19.97 64.11 48.64
CA PHE A 251 20.43 62.94 49.40
C PHE A 251 19.24 62.08 49.85
N GLU A 252 18.20 62.67 50.43
CA GLU A 252 16.99 61.94 50.88
C GLU A 252 16.25 61.28 49.70
N LYS A 253 16.22 61.92 48.51
CA LYS A 253 15.79 61.26 47.25
C LYS A 253 16.70 60.09 46.86
N LEU A 254 18.01 60.27 46.89
CA LEU A 254 18.97 59.24 46.51
C LEU A 254 18.91 58.03 47.48
N GLU A 255 18.64 58.27 48.76
CA GLU A 255 18.42 57.24 49.78
C GLU A 255 17.10 56.47 49.53
N VAL A 256 16.03 57.16 49.10
CA VAL A 256 14.79 56.50 48.65
C VAL A 256 15.03 55.67 47.39
N GLN A 257 15.68 56.24 46.38
CA GLN A 257 16.03 55.53 45.14
C GLN A 257 16.95 54.33 45.40
N TYR A 258 17.90 54.44 46.33
CA TYR A 258 18.74 53.32 46.72
C TYR A 258 17.91 52.19 47.36
N LYS A 259 16.96 52.51 48.24
CA LYS A 259 16.08 51.51 48.88
C LYS A 259 15.10 50.88 47.89
N GLU A 260 14.56 51.66 46.96
CA GLU A 260 13.74 51.15 45.84
C GLU A 260 14.57 50.20 44.95
N LEU A 261 15.82 50.58 44.63
CA LEU A 261 16.74 49.77 43.83
C LEU A 261 17.16 48.49 44.57
N GLU A 262 17.46 48.57 45.87
CA GLU A 262 17.81 47.44 46.73
C GLU A 262 16.66 46.43 46.81
N VAL A 263 15.43 46.90 47.01
CA VAL A 263 14.21 46.07 46.99
C VAL A 263 13.97 45.47 45.59
N SER A 264 14.22 46.21 44.50
CA SER A 264 14.11 45.69 43.13
C SER A 264 15.16 44.62 42.82
N PHE A 265 16.39 44.79 43.31
CA PHE A 265 17.49 43.84 43.16
C PHE A 265 17.20 42.55 43.91
N ASP A 266 16.66 42.65 45.13
CA ASP A 266 16.27 41.49 45.93
C ASP A 266 14.98 40.80 45.44
N MET A 267 14.19 41.43 44.55
CA MET A 267 13.17 40.76 43.74
C MET A 267 13.81 40.03 42.55
N LEU A 268 14.57 40.74 41.70
CA LEU A 268 15.23 40.18 40.51
C LEU A 268 16.14 38.97 40.85
N LYS A 269 16.77 38.99 42.02
CA LYS A 269 17.61 37.90 42.56
C LYS A 269 16.80 36.66 42.96
N LYS A 270 15.53 36.82 43.38
CA LYS A 270 14.60 35.71 43.61
C LYS A 270 14.09 35.16 42.28
N ASP A 271 13.73 36.03 41.34
CA ASP A 271 13.26 35.64 40.01
C ASP A 271 14.36 34.87 39.24
N TYR A 272 15.61 35.32 39.32
CA TYR A 272 16.76 34.59 38.78
C TYR A 272 16.98 33.21 39.44
N ALA A 273 16.76 33.10 40.75
CA ALA A 273 16.83 31.81 41.44
C ALA A 273 15.69 30.86 41.05
N LEU A 274 14.49 31.38 40.79
CA LEU A 274 13.37 30.61 40.23
C LEU A 274 13.67 30.14 38.81
N LEU A 275 14.11 31.04 37.92
CA LEU A 275 14.49 30.75 36.53
C LEU A 275 15.62 29.71 36.44
N LEU A 276 16.57 29.72 37.38
CA LEU A 276 17.61 28.69 37.52
C LEU A 276 17.07 27.33 37.98
N SER A 277 15.94 27.29 38.69
CA SER A 277 15.30 26.03 39.08
C SER A 277 14.43 25.48 37.95
N GLU A 278 13.73 26.34 37.21
CA GLU A 278 12.98 26.00 35.99
C GLU A 278 13.91 25.48 34.89
N ASN A 279 15.05 26.14 34.63
CA ASN A 279 16.02 25.67 33.63
C ASN A 279 16.53 24.25 33.92
N LYS A 280 16.77 23.92 35.19
CA LYS A 280 17.20 22.56 35.61
C LYS A 280 16.12 21.51 35.36
N ILE A 281 14.85 21.88 35.54
CA ILE A 281 13.71 21.00 35.23
C ILE A 281 13.61 20.82 33.71
N LEU A 282 13.74 21.90 32.94
CA LEU A 282 13.70 21.87 31.47
C LEU A 282 14.83 21.03 30.87
N THR A 283 16.08 21.13 31.35
CA THR A 283 17.17 20.24 30.91
C THR A 283 16.89 18.78 31.26
N ALA A 284 16.40 18.48 32.48
CA ALA A 284 16.08 17.12 32.90
C ALA A 284 14.79 16.54 32.28
N VAL A 285 14.04 17.34 31.53
CA VAL A 285 12.96 16.91 30.61
C VAL A 285 13.56 16.67 29.23
N HIS A 286 14.33 17.63 28.69
CA HIS A 286 14.95 17.51 27.37
C HIS A 286 15.87 16.28 27.23
N GLU A 287 16.66 15.96 28.26
CA GLU A 287 17.46 14.72 28.33
C GLU A 287 16.59 13.47 28.13
N LYS A 288 15.42 13.40 28.79
CA LYS A 288 14.49 12.27 28.66
C LYS A 288 13.81 12.23 27.30
N ASP A 289 13.47 13.39 26.74
CA ASP A 289 12.92 13.48 25.39
C ASP A 289 13.94 12.98 24.35
N THR A 290 15.24 13.26 24.53
CA THR A 290 16.30 12.69 23.69
C THR A 290 16.47 11.18 23.88
N ASP A 291 16.43 10.67 25.11
CA ASP A 291 16.45 9.22 25.37
C ASP A 291 15.25 8.49 24.76
N LEU A 292 14.05 9.09 24.81
CA LEU A 292 12.83 8.57 24.21
C LEU A 292 12.88 8.60 22.68
N HIS A 293 13.44 9.68 22.09
CA HIS A 293 13.62 9.77 20.64
C HIS A 293 14.60 8.71 20.12
N ILE A 294 15.74 8.50 20.81
CA ILE A 294 16.72 7.46 20.48
C ILE A 294 16.08 6.06 20.60
N GLN A 295 15.26 5.81 21.62
CA GLN A 295 14.53 4.55 21.78
C GLN A 295 13.48 4.35 20.68
N TYR A 296 12.74 5.40 20.32
CA TYR A 296 11.75 5.38 19.24
C TYR A 296 12.40 5.05 17.89
N ASP A 297 13.50 5.70 17.53
CA ASP A 297 14.25 5.44 16.30
C ASP A 297 14.79 3.99 16.30
N THR A 298 15.40 3.57 17.42
CA THR A 298 15.89 2.19 17.61
C THR A 298 14.80 1.13 17.48
N LEU A 299 13.54 1.44 17.82
CA LEU A 299 12.39 0.57 17.61
C LEU A 299 11.88 0.64 16.16
N HIS A 300 11.90 1.81 15.53
CA HIS A 300 11.51 1.99 14.13
C HIS A 300 12.44 1.29 13.15
N GLU A 301 13.76 1.27 13.39
CA GLU A 301 14.72 0.48 12.62
C GLU A 301 14.43 -1.03 12.70
N LYS A 302 14.01 -1.51 13.88
CA LYS A 302 13.71 -2.94 14.12
C LYS A 302 12.35 -3.37 13.58
N ALA A 303 11.34 -2.51 13.69
CA ALA A 303 9.99 -2.77 13.20
C ALA A 303 9.88 -2.59 11.67
N THR A 304 10.64 -1.64 11.12
CA THR A 304 10.71 -1.36 9.68
C THR A 304 12.17 -1.19 9.24
N PRO A 305 12.90 -2.29 8.96
CA PRO A 305 14.29 -2.22 8.51
C PRO A 305 14.37 -1.61 7.11
N ARG A 306 14.48 -0.27 7.05
CA ARG A 306 14.61 0.48 5.80
C ARG A 306 15.94 0.10 5.13
N PRO A 307 15.97 -0.17 3.80
CA PRO A 307 17.21 -0.43 3.10
C PRO A 307 18.20 0.72 3.27
N SER A 308 19.45 0.39 3.60
CA SER A 308 20.55 1.37 3.70
C SER A 308 20.77 1.99 2.32
N LEU A 309 20.35 3.25 2.13
CA LEU A 309 20.42 3.93 0.82
C LEU A 309 21.87 4.00 0.30
N ASP A 310 22.82 4.08 1.22
CA ASP A 310 24.27 4.11 0.97
C ASP A 310 24.78 2.85 0.24
N LYS A 311 24.07 1.72 0.34
CA LYS A 311 24.36 0.49 -0.44
C LYS A 311 24.06 0.65 -1.93
N TYR A 312 23.16 1.57 -2.30
CA TYR A 312 22.77 1.81 -3.68
C TYR A 312 23.65 2.88 -4.34
N VAL A 313 24.22 3.78 -3.56
CA VAL A 313 25.21 4.79 -4.01
C VAL A 313 26.50 4.14 -4.53
N LEU A 314 26.85 2.94 -4.04
CA LEU A 314 27.95 2.13 -4.58
C LEU A 314 27.80 1.74 -6.07
N TYR A 315 26.60 1.90 -6.65
CA TYR A 315 26.32 1.68 -8.07
C TYR A 315 26.25 3.00 -8.88
N LEU A 316 26.49 4.14 -8.24
CA LEU A 316 26.67 5.45 -8.88
C LEU A 316 28.17 5.74 -9.01
N GLU A 317 28.58 6.33 -10.13
CA GLU A 317 30.01 6.57 -10.40
C GLU A 317 30.60 7.65 -9.49
N GLY A 318 31.39 7.23 -8.49
CA GLY A 318 32.43 8.05 -7.86
C GLY A 318 32.01 9.00 -6.72
N LYS A 319 30.81 8.87 -6.12
CA LYS A 319 30.25 9.86 -5.18
C LYS A 319 29.84 9.35 -3.79
N LEU A 320 30.54 8.37 -3.21
CA LEU A 320 30.22 7.88 -1.87
C LEU A 320 30.48 8.91 -0.77
N ASP A 321 31.63 9.61 -0.81
CA ASP A 321 31.98 10.59 0.21
C ASP A 321 31.07 11.83 0.12
N ASP A 322 30.94 12.39 -1.10
CA ASP A 322 29.93 13.40 -1.52
C ASP A 322 28.55 13.12 -0.90
N TRP A 323 28.07 11.88 -1.01
CA TRP A 323 26.77 11.46 -0.50
C TRP A 323 26.66 11.48 1.03
N THR A 324 27.70 11.02 1.75
CA THR A 324 27.67 11.01 3.22
C THR A 324 27.62 12.43 3.81
N GLU A 325 28.23 13.41 3.14
CA GLU A 325 28.11 14.82 3.52
C GLU A 325 26.76 15.41 3.08
N GLN A 326 26.38 15.23 1.81
CA GLN A 326 25.15 15.80 1.24
C GLN A 326 23.87 15.27 1.87
N THR A 327 23.89 14.07 2.48
CA THR A 327 22.73 13.46 3.16
C THR A 327 22.72 13.63 4.68
N LYS A 328 23.71 14.31 5.27
CA LYS A 328 23.82 14.49 6.72
C LYS A 328 22.69 15.40 7.22
N GLY A 329 21.88 14.89 8.18
CA GLY A 329 20.74 15.62 8.73
C GLY A 329 19.48 15.69 7.85
N LYS A 330 19.46 15.06 6.65
CA LYS A 330 18.28 15.02 5.77
C LYS A 330 17.41 13.78 6.01
N SER A 331 16.09 13.93 5.78
CA SER A 331 15.10 12.86 5.91
C SER A 331 15.36 11.75 4.89
N THR A 332 14.93 10.52 5.19
CA THR A 332 15.02 9.40 4.23
C THR A 332 14.25 9.65 2.94
N ILE A 333 13.27 10.57 2.92
CA ILE A 333 12.59 11.01 1.70
C ILE A 333 13.54 11.88 0.86
N ASP A 334 14.08 12.97 1.42
CA ASP A 334 15.02 13.85 0.71
C ASP A 334 16.28 13.10 0.25
N LYS A 335 16.72 12.07 1.00
CA LYS A 335 17.77 11.15 0.54
C LYS A 335 17.34 10.38 -0.70
N VAL A 336 16.17 9.74 -0.70
CA VAL A 336 15.63 9.04 -1.88
C VAL A 336 15.48 9.99 -3.08
N ASP A 337 15.03 11.23 -2.87
CA ASP A 337 14.86 12.21 -3.92
C ASP A 337 16.21 12.66 -4.53
N MET A 338 17.25 12.87 -3.72
CA MET A 338 18.61 13.11 -4.25
C MET A 338 19.18 11.88 -4.98
N LEU A 339 18.83 10.66 -4.54
CA LEU A 339 19.17 9.42 -5.24
C LEU A 339 18.49 9.37 -6.62
N PHE A 340 17.25 9.87 -6.74
CA PHE A 340 16.59 10.02 -8.03
C PHE A 340 17.25 11.11 -8.90
N SER A 341 17.49 12.32 -8.39
CA SER A 341 18.14 13.41 -9.17
C SER A 341 19.54 13.02 -9.67
N SER A 342 20.30 12.24 -8.89
CA SER A 342 21.63 11.73 -9.29
C SER A 342 21.58 10.55 -10.26
N VAL A 343 20.49 9.77 -10.27
CA VAL A 343 20.24 8.73 -11.30
C VAL A 343 19.73 9.34 -12.62
N THR A 344 18.94 10.43 -12.58
CA THR A 344 18.40 11.08 -13.78
C THR A 344 19.31 12.17 -14.36
N GLY A 345 20.24 12.71 -13.56
CA GLY A 345 21.13 13.80 -13.96
C GLY A 345 20.44 15.17 -14.07
N GLN A 346 19.29 15.36 -13.43
CA GLN A 346 18.50 16.59 -13.47
C GLN A 346 17.95 16.97 -12.10
N ASP A 347 18.15 18.22 -11.68
CA ASP A 347 17.46 18.83 -10.54
C ASP A 347 16.01 19.15 -10.93
N LEU A 348 15.14 18.15 -10.79
CA LEU A 348 13.72 18.23 -11.13
C LEU A 348 13.01 19.34 -10.34
N SER A 349 12.38 20.28 -11.05
CA SER A 349 11.48 21.26 -10.46
C SER A 349 10.19 20.62 -9.93
N ASP A 350 9.45 21.31 -9.07
CA ASP A 350 8.19 20.78 -8.52
C ASP A 350 7.10 20.55 -9.58
N SER A 351 7.22 21.16 -10.78
CA SER A 351 6.36 20.86 -11.93
C SER A 351 6.75 19.54 -12.58
N GLU A 352 8.04 19.30 -12.82
CA GLU A 352 8.52 18.03 -13.41
C GLU A 352 8.30 16.84 -12.45
N LYS A 353 8.32 17.08 -11.13
CA LYS A 353 7.86 16.12 -10.10
C LYS A 353 6.35 15.84 -10.15
N ILE A 354 5.55 16.62 -10.88
CA ILE A 354 4.13 16.35 -11.17
C ILE A 354 4.00 15.66 -12.53
N ASP A 355 4.78 16.05 -13.54
CA ASP A 355 4.80 15.37 -14.85
C ASP A 355 5.22 13.89 -14.73
N LEU A 356 6.19 13.55 -13.87
CA LEU A 356 6.51 12.14 -13.56
C LEU A 356 5.32 11.35 -12.98
N LYS A 357 4.31 12.04 -12.43
CA LYS A 357 3.08 11.47 -11.88
C LYS A 357 1.91 11.48 -12.89
N MET A 358 2.11 11.94 -14.13
CA MET A 358 1.07 11.98 -15.17
C MET A 358 1.60 11.56 -16.55
N PHE A 359 1.01 10.53 -17.14
CA PHE A 359 1.27 10.16 -18.52
C PHE A 359 0.67 11.18 -19.49
N GLN A 360 1.43 11.52 -20.53
CA GLN A 360 0.96 12.35 -21.62
C GLN A 360 -0.10 11.62 -22.46
N PRO A 361 -1.21 12.27 -22.84
CA PRO A 361 -2.27 11.64 -23.61
C PRO A 361 -1.79 11.30 -25.02
N LYS A 362 -2.01 10.05 -25.45
CA LYS A 362 -1.70 9.60 -26.82
C LYS A 362 -2.71 10.10 -27.86
N GLY A 363 -3.86 10.62 -27.43
CA GLY A 363 -4.95 11.07 -28.30
C GLY A 363 -6.10 10.06 -28.40
N ALA A 364 -7.03 10.32 -29.31
CA ALA A 364 -8.26 9.53 -29.51
C ALA A 364 -8.44 9.02 -30.96
N SER A 365 -7.35 8.91 -31.73
CA SER A 365 -7.35 8.34 -33.09
C SER A 365 -7.79 6.86 -33.09
N ASP A 366 -8.37 6.40 -34.19
CA ASP A 366 -8.77 5.00 -34.34
C ASP A 366 -7.58 4.03 -34.39
N GLU A 367 -6.41 4.52 -34.78
CA GLU A 367 -5.13 3.77 -34.76
C GLU A 367 -4.65 3.44 -33.34
N ILE A 368 -5.19 4.12 -32.32
CA ILE A 368 -4.80 3.93 -30.92
C ILE A 368 -5.67 2.84 -30.28
N PRO A 369 -5.08 1.85 -29.58
CA PRO A 369 -5.84 0.84 -28.85
C PRO A 369 -6.85 1.47 -27.88
N ILE A 370 -8.07 0.92 -27.81
CA ILE A 370 -9.22 1.59 -27.19
C ILE A 370 -9.00 1.91 -25.69
N TYR A 371 -8.28 1.05 -24.95
CA TYR A 371 -7.89 1.29 -23.55
C TYR A 371 -6.84 2.41 -23.36
N LEU A 372 -6.30 3.00 -24.43
CA LEU A 372 -5.38 4.15 -24.41
C LEU A 372 -5.98 5.44 -25.00
N ARG A 373 -7.22 5.42 -25.49
CA ARG A 373 -7.83 6.62 -26.10
C ARG A 373 -8.16 7.64 -25.01
N SER A 374 -7.37 8.70 -24.93
CA SER A 374 -7.55 9.82 -23.99
C SER A 374 -7.03 11.12 -24.58
N THR A 375 -7.73 12.22 -24.30
CA THR A 375 -7.32 13.61 -24.58
C THR A 375 -6.85 14.35 -23.33
N GLN A 376 -6.91 13.72 -22.16
CA GLN A 376 -6.54 14.30 -20.85
C GLN A 376 -5.30 13.61 -20.28
N PRO A 377 -4.43 14.32 -19.53
CA PRO A 377 -3.29 13.71 -18.86
C PRO A 377 -3.75 12.67 -17.85
N VAL A 378 -3.05 11.53 -17.81
CA VAL A 378 -3.53 10.30 -17.14
C VAL A 378 -2.65 9.97 -15.95
N ARG A 379 -3.20 9.84 -14.73
CA ARG A 379 -2.38 9.69 -13.52
C ARG A 379 -1.56 8.39 -13.51
N ASN A 380 -0.24 8.54 -13.34
CA ASN A 380 0.67 7.44 -13.07
C ASN A 380 0.50 6.99 -11.61
N ARG A 381 0.19 5.70 -11.44
CA ARG A 381 -0.02 5.02 -10.15
C ARG A 381 1.20 4.18 -9.73
N PHE A 382 2.23 4.11 -10.56
CA PHE A 382 3.46 3.32 -10.34
C PHE A 382 3.20 1.85 -9.95
N LEU A 383 2.25 1.23 -10.66
CA LEU A 383 1.82 -0.16 -10.45
C LEU A 383 3.02 -1.11 -10.30
N CYS A 384 3.04 -1.91 -9.22
CA CYS A 384 4.18 -2.79 -8.98
C CYS A 384 4.04 -4.09 -9.80
N LYS A 385 5.16 -4.80 -9.98
CA LYS A 385 5.18 -6.05 -10.77
C LYS A 385 4.19 -7.10 -10.24
N ARG A 386 4.00 -7.20 -8.92
CA ARG A 386 3.04 -8.15 -8.32
C ARG A 386 1.62 -7.83 -8.73
N ASP A 387 1.20 -6.58 -8.57
CA ASP A 387 -0.15 -6.12 -8.90
C ASP A 387 -0.44 -6.32 -10.40
N LEU A 388 0.54 -6.01 -11.25
CA LEU A 388 0.47 -6.29 -12.69
C LEU A 388 0.30 -7.79 -12.96
N CYS A 389 1.09 -8.67 -12.32
CA CYS A 389 0.97 -10.12 -12.48
C CYS A 389 -0.40 -10.65 -12.01
N ILE A 390 -0.98 -10.08 -10.95
CA ILE A 390 -2.33 -10.42 -10.47
C ILE A 390 -3.36 -10.02 -11.54
N ILE A 391 -3.34 -8.76 -11.99
CA ILE A 391 -4.25 -8.24 -13.02
C ILE A 391 -4.15 -9.04 -14.32
N ILE A 392 -2.94 -9.38 -14.79
CA ILE A 392 -2.74 -10.21 -15.99
C ILE A 392 -3.38 -11.60 -15.80
N ASN A 393 -3.20 -12.24 -14.64
CA ASN A 393 -3.84 -13.54 -14.36
C ASN A 393 -5.36 -13.41 -14.28
N GLU A 394 -5.89 -12.32 -13.72
CA GLU A 394 -7.33 -12.07 -13.62
C GLU A 394 -7.95 -11.85 -15.00
N VAL A 395 -7.35 -10.99 -15.84
CA VAL A 395 -7.79 -10.74 -17.23
C VAL A 395 -7.84 -12.04 -18.04
N TRP A 396 -6.78 -12.87 -18.00
CA TRP A 396 -6.79 -14.18 -18.65
C TRP A 396 -7.88 -15.10 -18.09
N SER A 397 -8.08 -15.14 -16.77
CA SER A 397 -9.08 -16.01 -16.13
C SER A 397 -10.50 -15.59 -16.49
N GLN A 398 -10.80 -14.29 -16.48
CA GLN A 398 -12.09 -13.76 -16.91
C GLN A 398 -12.34 -14.03 -18.39
N LYS A 399 -11.31 -13.92 -19.25
CA LYS A 399 -11.46 -14.24 -20.67
C LYS A 399 -11.75 -15.73 -20.91
N CYS A 400 -11.10 -16.63 -20.16
CA CYS A 400 -11.44 -18.06 -20.18
C CYS A 400 -12.90 -18.32 -19.76
N LEU A 401 -13.44 -17.56 -18.80
CA LEU A 401 -14.83 -17.71 -18.34
C LEU A 401 -15.85 -17.12 -19.33
N GLU A 402 -15.60 -15.93 -19.87
CA GLU A 402 -16.55 -15.22 -20.74
C GLU A 402 -16.51 -15.66 -22.21
N GLU A 403 -15.35 -16.07 -22.73
CA GLU A 403 -15.15 -16.41 -24.15
C GLU A 403 -14.61 -17.84 -24.39
N GLY A 404 -14.31 -18.62 -23.35
CA GLY A 404 -13.72 -19.96 -23.49
C GLY A 404 -14.58 -20.95 -24.29
N TYR A 405 -15.91 -20.84 -24.18
CA TYR A 405 -16.87 -21.65 -24.94
C TYR A 405 -17.14 -21.11 -26.35
N LEU A 406 -16.62 -19.94 -26.72
CA LEU A 406 -16.76 -19.38 -28.06
C LEU A 406 -15.67 -19.94 -29.00
N PRO A 407 -16.03 -20.30 -30.26
CA PRO A 407 -15.05 -20.57 -31.31
C PRO A 407 -14.11 -19.38 -31.53
N LEU A 408 -12.85 -19.65 -31.85
CA LEU A 408 -11.77 -18.65 -31.92
C LEU A 408 -12.11 -17.42 -32.78
N LEU A 409 -12.68 -17.61 -33.97
CA LEU A 409 -13.12 -16.53 -34.87
C LEU A 409 -14.27 -15.63 -34.31
N LYS A 410 -14.79 -15.92 -33.12
CA LYS A 410 -15.82 -15.12 -32.42
C LYS A 410 -15.34 -14.53 -31.09
N ARG A 411 -14.08 -14.72 -30.72
CA ARG A 411 -13.48 -14.11 -29.52
C ARG A 411 -13.07 -12.67 -29.80
N SER A 412 -13.15 -11.80 -28.78
CA SER A 412 -12.69 -10.42 -28.88
C SER A 412 -11.16 -10.39 -28.88
N HIS A 413 -10.50 -9.42 -29.52
CA HIS A 413 -9.05 -9.25 -29.33
C HIS A 413 -8.74 -8.85 -27.88
N MET A 414 -7.61 -9.27 -27.31
CA MET A 414 -7.18 -8.91 -25.95
C MET A 414 -7.26 -7.40 -25.64
N SER A 415 -6.96 -6.54 -26.62
CA SER A 415 -7.06 -5.08 -26.51
C SER A 415 -8.50 -4.58 -26.30
N GLN A 416 -9.49 -5.19 -26.96
CA GLN A 416 -10.91 -4.92 -26.75
C GLN A 416 -11.37 -5.50 -25.42
N PHE A 417 -11.05 -6.78 -25.17
CA PHE A 417 -11.44 -7.48 -23.94
C PHE A 417 -10.93 -6.77 -22.69
N LEU A 418 -9.69 -6.26 -22.69
CA LEU A 418 -9.15 -5.48 -21.57
C LEU A 418 -9.94 -4.20 -21.31
N TYR A 419 -10.36 -3.47 -22.36
CA TYR A 419 -11.19 -2.27 -22.20
C TYR A 419 -12.56 -2.62 -21.60
N ASP A 420 -13.24 -3.64 -22.12
CA ASP A 420 -14.56 -4.05 -21.63
C ASP A 420 -14.49 -4.65 -20.22
N TYR A 421 -13.42 -5.38 -19.88
CA TYR A 421 -13.13 -5.83 -18.52
C TYR A 421 -12.92 -4.65 -17.56
N LEU A 422 -12.06 -3.69 -17.91
CA LEU A 422 -11.84 -2.49 -17.09
C LEU A 422 -13.14 -1.67 -16.93
N LYS A 423 -13.99 -1.62 -17.96
CA LYS A 423 -15.30 -0.95 -17.95
C LYS A 423 -16.36 -1.67 -17.11
N LYS A 424 -16.28 -2.99 -16.97
CA LYS A 424 -17.07 -3.77 -15.99
C LYS A 424 -16.59 -3.52 -14.56
N MET A 425 -15.28 -3.48 -14.34
CA MET A 425 -14.67 -3.27 -13.02
C MET A 425 -14.79 -1.82 -12.52
N PHE A 426 -14.72 -0.83 -13.40
CA PHE A 426 -14.71 0.59 -13.07
C PHE A 426 -15.83 1.35 -13.78
N GLN A 427 -16.81 1.81 -13.01
CA GLN A 427 -17.98 2.58 -13.48
C GLN A 427 -17.65 4.01 -13.99
N LEU A 428 -16.37 4.41 -13.95
CA LEU A 428 -15.88 5.73 -14.33
C LEU A 428 -14.86 5.60 -15.47
N GLU A 429 -15.15 6.21 -16.62
CA GLU A 429 -14.31 6.11 -17.82
C GLU A 429 -12.89 6.65 -17.60
N LEU A 430 -12.72 7.68 -16.76
CA LEU A 430 -11.42 8.18 -16.32
C LEU A 430 -10.58 7.08 -15.63
N MET A 431 -11.21 6.23 -14.80
CA MET A 431 -10.53 5.11 -14.14
C MET A 431 -10.16 4.01 -15.15
N VAL A 432 -11.01 3.75 -16.14
CA VAL A 432 -10.71 2.83 -17.25
C VAL A 432 -9.45 3.29 -18.00
N THR A 433 -9.37 4.57 -18.36
CA THR A 433 -8.16 5.13 -19.00
C THR A 433 -6.94 5.16 -18.07
N GLU A 434 -7.10 5.47 -16.78
CA GLU A 434 -5.98 5.40 -15.82
C GLU A 434 -5.40 3.99 -15.74
N TRP A 435 -6.22 2.96 -15.55
CA TRP A 435 -5.73 1.59 -15.48
C TRP A 435 -5.17 1.12 -16.82
N GLY A 436 -5.78 1.48 -17.95
CA GLY A 436 -5.27 1.15 -19.28
C GLY A 436 -3.84 1.66 -19.53
N TYR A 437 -3.56 2.93 -19.23
CA TYR A 437 -2.20 3.49 -19.33
C TYR A 437 -1.23 2.85 -18.33
N ASN A 438 -1.65 2.68 -17.07
CA ASN A 438 -0.77 2.09 -16.04
C ASN A 438 -0.39 0.64 -16.34
N ILE A 439 -1.33 -0.17 -16.85
CA ILE A 439 -1.06 -1.56 -17.26
C ILE A 439 -0.11 -1.59 -18.46
N HIS A 440 -0.37 -0.78 -19.50
CA HIS A 440 0.48 -0.69 -20.69
C HIS A 440 1.93 -0.30 -20.36
N GLU A 441 2.12 0.77 -19.58
CA GLU A 441 3.46 1.25 -19.25
C GLU A 441 4.20 0.32 -18.28
N SER A 442 3.48 -0.34 -17.38
CA SER A 442 4.06 -1.37 -16.52
C SER A 442 4.45 -2.63 -17.32
N CYS A 443 3.71 -2.97 -18.37
CA CYS A 443 4.10 -4.03 -19.30
C CYS A 443 5.39 -3.70 -20.06
N LEU A 444 5.56 -2.45 -20.51
CA LEU A 444 6.84 -1.97 -21.07
C LEU A 444 7.98 -2.08 -20.05
N ARG A 445 7.77 -1.54 -18.84
CA ARG A 445 8.77 -1.52 -17.76
C ARG A 445 9.20 -2.92 -17.30
N PHE A 446 8.28 -3.87 -17.25
CA PHE A 446 8.53 -5.24 -16.80
C PHE A 446 8.67 -6.26 -17.95
N SER A 447 8.91 -5.78 -19.18
CA SER A 447 9.10 -6.59 -20.40
C SER A 447 10.30 -7.56 -20.39
N TYR A 448 11.15 -7.49 -19.36
CA TYR A 448 12.18 -8.51 -19.10
C TYR A 448 11.59 -9.82 -18.53
N ASP A 449 10.38 -9.81 -17.97
CA ASP A 449 9.67 -11.02 -17.59
C ASP A 449 8.91 -11.59 -18.79
N LYS A 450 9.21 -12.86 -19.13
CA LYS A 450 8.59 -13.58 -20.25
C LYS A 450 7.06 -13.62 -20.18
N LYS A 451 6.45 -13.69 -18.99
CA LYS A 451 4.98 -13.68 -18.83
C LYS A 451 4.39 -12.33 -19.18
N VAL A 452 4.96 -11.27 -18.61
CA VAL A 452 4.50 -9.90 -18.82
C VAL A 452 4.70 -9.50 -20.27
N LYS A 453 5.87 -9.84 -20.85
CA LYS A 453 6.13 -9.65 -22.28
C LYS A 453 5.15 -10.41 -23.15
N PHE A 454 4.95 -11.71 -22.94
CA PHE A 454 4.00 -12.47 -23.77
C PHE A 454 2.58 -11.86 -23.73
N PHE A 455 2.09 -11.46 -22.56
CA PHE A 455 0.80 -10.75 -22.46
C PHE A 455 0.82 -9.41 -23.20
N PHE A 456 1.91 -8.64 -23.14
CA PHE A 456 2.06 -7.37 -23.84
C PHE A 456 2.11 -7.51 -25.36
N ASP A 457 2.86 -8.50 -25.85
CA ASP A 457 2.95 -8.86 -27.26
C ASP A 457 1.55 -9.28 -27.78
N VAL A 458 0.79 -10.07 -27.01
CA VAL A 458 -0.62 -10.41 -27.28
C VAL A 458 -1.54 -9.19 -27.26
N LEU A 459 -1.40 -8.30 -26.28
CA LEU A 459 -2.20 -7.08 -26.11
C LEU A 459 -1.99 -6.03 -27.21
N LYS A 460 -0.86 -6.10 -27.91
CA LYS A 460 -0.58 -5.38 -29.18
C LYS A 460 -0.99 -6.15 -30.44
N SER A 461 -1.31 -7.44 -30.33
CA SER A 461 -1.45 -8.39 -31.45
C SER A 461 -0.15 -8.63 -32.24
N GLU A 462 1.01 -8.53 -31.58
CA GLU A 462 2.32 -9.03 -32.05
C GLU A 462 2.48 -10.55 -31.80
N ALA A 463 1.71 -11.13 -30.88
CA ALA A 463 1.65 -12.57 -30.58
C ALA A 463 0.20 -13.05 -30.46
N ASP A 464 -0.04 -14.36 -30.63
CA ASP A 464 -1.38 -14.93 -30.59
C ASP A 464 -1.77 -15.50 -29.21
N GLU A 465 -3.06 -15.44 -28.91
CA GLU A 465 -3.65 -15.91 -27.65
C GLU A 465 -3.67 -17.44 -27.56
N ASP A 466 -3.71 -18.14 -28.69
CA ASP A 466 -3.74 -19.61 -28.75
C ASP A 466 -2.51 -20.24 -28.08
N VAL A 467 -1.37 -19.55 -28.07
CA VAL A 467 -0.16 -19.98 -27.34
C VAL A 467 -0.40 -20.09 -25.83
N TYR A 468 -1.31 -19.29 -25.26
CA TYR A 468 -1.76 -19.43 -23.87
C TYR A 468 -2.75 -20.58 -23.70
N TYR A 469 -3.78 -20.66 -24.56
CA TYR A 469 -4.81 -21.70 -24.48
C TYR A 469 -4.25 -23.11 -24.69
N VAL A 470 -3.29 -23.30 -25.59
CA VAL A 470 -2.59 -24.57 -25.79
C VAL A 470 -1.74 -24.93 -24.58
N GLN A 471 -1.01 -23.97 -23.98
CA GLN A 471 -0.26 -24.20 -22.74
C GLN A 471 -1.17 -24.56 -21.56
N LEU A 472 -2.38 -23.97 -21.48
CA LEU A 472 -3.37 -24.29 -20.44
C LEU A 472 -3.94 -25.70 -20.65
N MET A 473 -4.40 -26.03 -21.86
CA MET A 473 -4.89 -27.37 -22.20
C MET A 473 -3.82 -28.46 -22.04
N GLN A 474 -2.53 -28.16 -22.27
CA GLN A 474 -1.44 -29.10 -21.97
C GLN A 474 -1.32 -29.38 -20.46
N GLN A 475 -1.52 -28.37 -19.60
CA GLN A 475 -1.52 -28.54 -18.15
C GLN A 475 -2.75 -29.30 -17.65
N GLU A 476 -3.93 -29.01 -18.19
CA GLU A 476 -5.18 -29.70 -17.84
C GLU A 476 -5.11 -31.18 -18.22
N LYS A 477 -4.71 -31.50 -19.47
CA LYS A 477 -4.50 -32.89 -19.91
C LYS A 477 -3.43 -33.63 -19.10
N LEU A 478 -2.38 -32.94 -18.67
CA LEU A 478 -1.35 -33.51 -17.79
C LEU A 478 -1.94 -33.81 -16.40
N LEU A 479 -2.75 -32.92 -15.84
CA LEU A 479 -3.44 -33.13 -14.58
C LEU A 479 -4.46 -34.28 -14.68
N ASP A 480 -5.25 -34.35 -15.75
CA ASP A 480 -6.19 -35.45 -16.00
C ASP A 480 -5.46 -36.80 -16.13
N SER A 481 -4.27 -36.81 -16.77
CA SER A 481 -3.44 -38.02 -16.83
C SER A 481 -3.04 -38.49 -15.43
N PHE A 482 -2.62 -37.58 -14.53
CA PHE A 482 -2.34 -37.90 -13.15
C PHE A 482 -3.60 -38.37 -12.38
N VAL A 483 -4.75 -37.71 -12.55
CA VAL A 483 -6.03 -38.12 -11.94
C VAL A 483 -6.43 -39.53 -12.38
N SER A 484 -6.16 -39.93 -13.62
CA SER A 484 -6.46 -41.28 -14.11
C SER A 484 -5.62 -42.41 -13.45
N PHE A 485 -4.47 -42.06 -12.86
CA PHE A 485 -3.62 -42.97 -12.08
C PHE A 485 -3.90 -42.94 -10.56
N ASP A 486 -4.77 -42.04 -10.06
CA ASP A 486 -5.28 -42.04 -8.67
C ASP A 486 -6.78 -42.39 -8.65
N PRO A 487 -7.17 -43.66 -8.95
CA PRO A 487 -8.56 -44.10 -8.93
C PRO A 487 -9.21 -43.96 -7.54
N THR A 488 -8.38 -43.92 -6.50
CA THR A 488 -8.76 -43.72 -5.10
C THR A 488 -9.07 -42.27 -4.72
N LYS A 489 -8.73 -41.29 -5.56
CA LYS A 489 -8.89 -39.84 -5.32
C LYS A 489 -8.26 -39.40 -3.98
N THR A 490 -7.05 -39.89 -3.72
CA THR A 490 -6.27 -39.57 -2.50
C THR A 490 -5.44 -38.31 -2.64
N ASP A 491 -5.30 -37.78 -3.86
CA ASP A 491 -4.44 -36.65 -4.26
C ASP A 491 -2.94 -36.97 -4.22
N TYR A 492 -2.58 -38.23 -3.98
CA TYR A 492 -1.21 -38.76 -4.00
C TYR A 492 -1.02 -39.79 -5.12
N ILE A 493 0.14 -39.76 -5.76
CA ILE A 493 0.59 -40.76 -6.75
C ILE A 493 1.95 -41.28 -6.31
N GLU A 494 2.23 -42.57 -6.52
CA GLU A 494 3.54 -43.14 -6.17
C GLU A 494 4.60 -42.75 -7.22
N LYS A 495 5.86 -42.59 -6.80
CA LYS A 495 6.93 -42.05 -7.64
C LYS A 495 7.12 -42.85 -8.94
N ASN A 496 6.97 -44.18 -8.88
CA ASN A 496 7.03 -45.03 -10.07
C ASN A 496 5.88 -44.76 -11.05
N ASP A 497 4.65 -44.62 -10.54
CA ASP A 497 3.48 -44.30 -11.36
C ASP A 497 3.58 -42.89 -11.95
N PHE A 498 4.15 -41.94 -11.20
CA PHE A 498 4.44 -40.58 -11.69
C PHE A 498 5.47 -40.59 -12.83
N CYS A 499 6.52 -41.43 -12.76
CA CYS A 499 7.45 -41.66 -13.87
C CYS A 499 6.73 -42.23 -15.11
N VAL A 500 5.86 -43.22 -14.93
CA VAL A 500 5.09 -43.86 -16.01
C VAL A 500 4.09 -42.88 -16.63
N CYS A 501 3.41 -42.04 -15.82
CA CYS A 501 2.57 -40.94 -16.31
C CYS A 501 3.35 -40.00 -17.23
N LEU A 502 4.54 -39.54 -16.79
CA LEU A 502 5.37 -38.63 -17.57
C LEU A 502 5.92 -39.27 -18.85
N GLN A 503 6.30 -40.55 -18.82
CA GLN A 503 6.74 -41.29 -20.01
C GLN A 503 5.59 -41.47 -21.03
N ASN A 504 4.39 -41.80 -20.56
CA ASN A 504 3.20 -41.96 -21.41
C ASN A 504 2.72 -40.62 -22.00
N PHE A 505 2.78 -39.53 -21.22
CA PHE A 505 2.34 -38.21 -21.66
C PHE A 505 3.37 -37.48 -22.54
N PHE A 506 4.67 -37.76 -22.35
CA PHE A 506 5.76 -37.18 -23.15
C PHE A 506 6.66 -38.24 -23.83
N PRO A 507 6.16 -39.10 -24.75
CA PRO A 507 6.96 -40.17 -25.38
C PRO A 507 8.17 -39.69 -26.21
N LYS A 508 8.26 -38.39 -26.49
CA LYS A 508 9.32 -37.77 -27.30
C LYS A 508 10.45 -37.13 -26.45
N TYR A 509 10.38 -37.22 -25.12
CA TYR A 509 11.33 -36.57 -24.22
C TYR A 509 12.46 -37.53 -23.83
N SER A 510 13.66 -37.01 -23.50
CA SER A 510 14.76 -37.85 -22.99
C SER A 510 14.42 -38.39 -21.61
N THR A 511 14.99 -39.54 -21.24
CA THR A 511 14.98 -40.00 -19.84
C THR A 511 15.57 -38.93 -18.91
N GLU A 512 16.59 -38.20 -19.38
CA GLU A 512 17.21 -37.07 -18.66
C GLU A 512 16.23 -35.88 -18.48
N ASP A 513 15.33 -35.62 -19.44
CA ASP A 513 14.30 -34.58 -19.32
C ASP A 513 13.24 -34.99 -18.28
N ILE A 514 12.88 -36.28 -18.25
CA ILE A 514 11.90 -36.84 -17.30
C ILE A 514 12.48 -36.86 -15.89
N ASP A 515 13.74 -37.29 -15.72
CA ASP A 515 14.48 -37.19 -14.46
C ASP A 515 14.59 -35.72 -14.01
N ALA A 516 14.83 -34.78 -14.92
CA ALA A 516 14.82 -33.35 -14.61
C ALA A 516 13.44 -32.87 -14.15
N LEU A 517 12.34 -33.33 -14.76
CA LEU A 517 10.96 -33.02 -14.32
C LEU A 517 10.68 -33.55 -12.90
N ILE A 518 11.07 -34.79 -12.60
CA ILE A 518 10.94 -35.39 -11.27
C ILE A 518 11.74 -34.57 -10.24
N ASN A 519 12.97 -34.19 -10.57
CA ASN A 519 13.81 -33.30 -9.75
C ASN A 519 13.21 -31.88 -9.60
N CYS A 520 12.40 -31.39 -10.53
CA CYS A 520 11.65 -30.13 -10.34
C CYS A 520 10.47 -30.32 -9.36
N ALA A 521 9.74 -31.44 -9.46
CA ALA A 521 8.60 -31.75 -8.58
C ALA A 521 9.00 -32.00 -7.11
N GLU A 522 10.09 -32.73 -6.87
CA GLU A 522 10.61 -32.97 -5.51
C GLU A 522 11.03 -31.67 -4.81
N LYS A 523 11.58 -30.71 -5.56
CA LYS A 523 11.97 -29.39 -5.06
C LYS A 523 10.78 -28.51 -4.73
N ASP A 524 9.73 -28.51 -5.55
CA ASP A 524 8.48 -27.78 -5.26
C ASP A 524 7.79 -28.31 -3.99
N LEU A 525 7.68 -29.63 -3.86
CA LEU A 525 7.08 -30.26 -2.67
C LEU A 525 8.00 -30.20 -1.44
N ARG A 526 9.28 -29.86 -1.61
CA ARG A 526 10.35 -29.86 -0.58
C ARG A 526 10.57 -31.22 0.07
N ILE A 527 10.31 -32.32 -0.65
CA ILE A 527 10.43 -33.69 -0.14
C ILE A 527 11.67 -34.34 -0.73
N SER A 528 12.58 -34.83 0.13
CA SER A 528 13.79 -35.54 -0.32
C SER A 528 13.62 -37.06 -0.40
N LYS A 529 12.64 -37.67 0.30
CA LYS A 529 12.51 -39.12 0.51
C LYS A 529 11.08 -39.61 0.84
N ASN A 530 10.05 -39.22 0.06
CA ASN A 530 8.77 -39.96 0.06
C ASN A 530 8.56 -40.60 -1.31
N ASP A 531 8.06 -41.82 -1.29
CA ASP A 531 7.59 -42.49 -2.51
C ASP A 531 6.23 -41.96 -2.99
N LYS A 532 5.56 -41.07 -2.24
CA LYS A 532 4.24 -40.52 -2.56
C LYS A 532 4.28 -39.00 -2.78
N LEU A 533 3.79 -38.55 -3.93
CA LEU A 533 3.83 -37.17 -4.41
C LEU A 533 2.42 -36.56 -4.44
N LEU A 534 2.23 -35.40 -3.81
CA LEU A 534 0.97 -34.65 -3.77
C LEU A 534 0.75 -33.88 -5.09
N TYR A 535 0.34 -34.60 -6.15
CA TYR A 535 0.38 -34.09 -7.53
C TYR A 535 -0.42 -32.78 -7.71
N LYS A 536 -1.61 -32.67 -7.11
CA LYS A 536 -2.44 -31.45 -7.24
C LYS A 536 -1.78 -30.17 -6.69
N SER A 537 -0.78 -30.27 -5.80
CA SER A 537 -0.06 -29.08 -5.33
C SER A 537 0.97 -28.56 -6.32
N LEU A 538 1.45 -29.38 -7.27
CA LEU A 538 2.37 -28.95 -8.35
C LEU A 538 1.71 -27.99 -9.35
N PHE A 539 0.39 -28.07 -9.49
CA PHE A 539 -0.41 -27.27 -10.43
C PHE A 539 -0.98 -25.98 -9.81
N LYS A 540 -0.81 -25.77 -8.50
CA LYS A 540 -1.28 -24.54 -7.84
C LYS A 540 -0.46 -23.34 -8.29
N LYS A 541 -1.11 -22.17 -8.30
CA LYS A 541 -0.44 -20.87 -8.48
C LYS A 541 -0.10 -20.29 -7.10
N ASP A 542 1.12 -19.78 -6.97
CA ASP A 542 1.59 -18.91 -5.89
C ASP A 542 0.74 -17.62 -5.82
N GLU A 543 0.88 -16.85 -4.72
CA GLU A 543 0.21 -15.55 -4.52
C GLU A 543 0.45 -14.54 -5.66
N GLU A 544 1.58 -14.65 -6.38
CA GLU A 544 1.91 -13.81 -7.53
C GLU A 544 1.41 -14.38 -8.88
N GLY A 545 0.50 -15.37 -8.85
CA GLY A 545 -0.01 -16.05 -10.04
C GLY A 545 1.05 -16.88 -10.77
N ASN A 546 2.05 -17.38 -10.04
CA ASN A 546 3.18 -18.14 -10.57
C ASN A 546 3.04 -19.65 -10.30
N TYR A 547 3.36 -20.49 -11.29
CA TYR A 547 3.37 -21.94 -11.08
C TYR A 547 4.69 -22.39 -10.44
N GLY A 548 4.72 -23.57 -9.83
CA GLY A 548 5.94 -24.22 -9.33
C GLY A 548 7.04 -24.42 -10.38
N LEU A 549 8.24 -24.78 -9.93
CA LEU A 549 9.37 -25.17 -10.77
C LEU A 549 8.98 -26.29 -11.74
N PHE A 550 8.19 -27.28 -11.32
CA PHE A 550 7.72 -28.38 -12.17
C PHE A 550 7.05 -27.89 -13.46
N ILE A 551 6.00 -27.08 -13.35
CA ILE A 551 5.29 -26.53 -14.52
C ILE A 551 6.20 -25.60 -15.34
N LYS A 552 7.08 -24.82 -14.69
CA LYS A 552 8.12 -24.02 -15.38
C LYS A 552 9.09 -24.91 -16.17
N CYS A 553 9.45 -26.09 -15.66
CA CYS A 553 10.27 -27.10 -16.35
C CYS A 553 9.49 -27.70 -17.53
N VAL A 554 8.22 -28.11 -17.35
CA VAL A 554 7.34 -28.60 -18.43
C VAL A 554 7.21 -27.58 -19.57
N MET A 555 6.89 -26.31 -19.25
CA MET A 555 6.80 -25.22 -20.23
C MET A 555 8.12 -25.03 -20.99
N LYS A 556 9.27 -25.07 -20.29
CA LYS A 556 10.59 -24.94 -20.91
C LYS A 556 10.91 -26.09 -21.86
N PHE A 557 10.54 -27.33 -21.51
CA PHE A 557 10.75 -28.48 -22.38
C PHE A 557 9.79 -28.49 -23.58
N SER A 558 8.52 -28.12 -23.38
CA SER A 558 7.56 -27.92 -24.48
C SER A 558 8.09 -26.87 -25.47
N GLN A 559 8.50 -25.69 -25.00
CA GLN A 559 9.12 -24.64 -25.82
C GLN A 559 10.43 -25.08 -26.51
N ARG A 560 11.25 -25.95 -25.89
CA ARG A 560 12.44 -26.54 -26.54
C ARG A 560 12.04 -27.46 -27.69
N ASN A 561 11.01 -28.27 -27.50
CA ASN A 561 10.61 -29.29 -28.45
C ASN A 561 9.81 -28.71 -29.62
N SER A 562 8.92 -27.74 -29.40
CA SER A 562 8.32 -26.92 -30.46
C SER A 562 9.38 -26.30 -31.37
N LYS A 563 10.43 -25.70 -30.79
CA LYS A 563 11.55 -25.17 -31.58
C LYS A 563 12.28 -26.24 -32.39
N LEU A 564 12.56 -27.40 -31.81
CA LEU A 564 13.17 -28.52 -32.54
C LEU A 564 12.26 -29.10 -33.64
N VAL A 565 10.93 -28.96 -33.55
CA VAL A 565 9.99 -29.29 -34.63
C VAL A 565 10.02 -28.22 -35.72
N ILE A 566 10.01 -26.93 -35.35
CA ILE A 566 10.14 -25.81 -36.30
C ILE A 566 11.48 -25.88 -37.04
N ASP A 567 12.60 -26.12 -36.36
CA ASP A 567 13.93 -26.23 -36.98
C ASP A 567 14.00 -27.44 -37.96
N LYS A 568 13.30 -28.55 -37.64
CA LYS A 568 13.15 -29.70 -38.56
C LYS A 568 12.28 -29.36 -39.77
N LEU A 569 11.16 -28.65 -39.58
CA LEU A 569 10.31 -28.16 -40.67
C LEU A 569 11.12 -27.24 -41.60
N MET A 570 11.86 -26.29 -41.02
CA MET A 570 12.67 -25.32 -41.77
C MET A 570 13.81 -25.97 -42.56
N THR A 571 14.43 -27.04 -42.05
CA THR A 571 15.46 -27.81 -42.77
C THR A 571 14.89 -28.74 -43.84
N HIS A 572 13.66 -29.22 -43.73
CA HIS A 572 12.97 -29.91 -44.84
C HIS A 572 12.54 -28.92 -45.94
N LEU A 573 12.10 -27.72 -45.53
CA LEU A 573 11.65 -26.65 -46.44
C LEU A 573 12.81 -25.84 -47.04
N GLU A 574 14.06 -26.11 -46.66
CA GLU A 574 15.25 -25.35 -47.11
C GLU A 574 15.53 -25.41 -48.61
N SER A 575 14.93 -26.38 -49.31
CA SER A 575 15.00 -26.54 -50.76
C SER A 575 14.05 -25.63 -51.55
N LYS A 576 13.08 -24.95 -50.91
CA LYS A 576 12.00 -24.21 -51.58
C LYS A 576 12.04 -22.71 -51.20
N THR A 577 12.15 -21.82 -52.20
CA THR A 577 12.23 -20.35 -52.00
C THR A 577 10.88 -19.69 -51.72
N HIS A 578 9.79 -20.32 -52.17
CA HIS A 578 8.41 -19.99 -51.84
C HIS A 578 7.73 -21.28 -51.39
N ILE A 579 6.97 -21.20 -50.30
CA ILE A 579 6.36 -22.37 -49.68
C ILE A 579 4.86 -22.36 -49.96
N SER A 580 4.36 -23.47 -50.52
CA SER A 580 2.94 -23.76 -50.76
C SER A 580 2.31 -24.41 -49.52
N PRO A 581 0.99 -24.29 -49.30
CA PRO A 581 0.27 -25.07 -48.28
C PRO A 581 0.52 -26.59 -48.38
N MET A 582 0.65 -27.14 -49.60
CA MET A 582 0.96 -28.57 -49.79
C MET A 582 2.39 -28.92 -49.36
N ASP A 583 3.36 -28.03 -49.61
CA ASP A 583 4.76 -28.25 -49.18
C ASP A 583 4.87 -28.31 -47.65
N LEU A 584 4.06 -27.51 -46.96
CA LEU A 584 3.98 -27.51 -45.51
C LEU A 584 3.28 -28.77 -44.97
N GLN A 585 2.22 -29.25 -45.64
CA GLN A 585 1.57 -30.51 -45.28
C GLN A 585 2.51 -31.72 -45.42
N GLU A 586 3.23 -31.81 -46.54
CA GLU A 586 4.26 -32.84 -46.78
C GLU A 586 5.35 -32.79 -45.69
N ALA A 587 5.85 -31.60 -45.36
CA ALA A 587 6.87 -31.43 -44.34
C ALA A 587 6.36 -31.84 -42.94
N MET A 588 5.14 -31.46 -42.55
CA MET A 588 4.52 -31.87 -41.28
C MET A 588 4.32 -33.39 -41.20
N GLN A 589 3.71 -34.01 -42.21
CA GLN A 589 3.47 -35.46 -42.25
C GLN A 589 4.79 -36.26 -42.29
N SER A 590 5.87 -35.71 -42.84
CA SER A 590 7.20 -36.34 -42.84
C SER A 590 7.91 -36.32 -41.48
N ILE A 591 7.59 -35.35 -40.62
CA ILE A 591 8.22 -35.15 -39.30
C ILE A 591 7.44 -35.83 -38.17
N ASP A 592 6.12 -35.94 -38.31
CA ASP A 592 5.27 -36.68 -37.38
C ASP A 592 4.05 -37.30 -38.11
N SER A 593 4.14 -38.60 -38.37
CA SER A 593 3.10 -39.37 -39.06
C SER A 593 1.82 -39.59 -38.24
N ASN A 594 1.73 -39.05 -37.02
CA ASN A 594 0.55 -39.09 -36.15
C ASN A 594 -0.19 -37.74 -36.05
N ILE A 595 0.22 -36.71 -36.82
CA ILE A 595 -0.54 -35.46 -36.93
C ILE A 595 -1.88 -35.73 -37.64
N SER A 596 -3.00 -35.33 -37.02
CA SER A 596 -4.31 -35.37 -37.67
C SER A 596 -4.35 -34.41 -38.86
N ASP A 597 -4.93 -34.84 -39.98
CA ASP A 597 -5.13 -33.94 -41.13
C ASP A 597 -5.95 -32.70 -40.77
N GLU A 598 -6.83 -32.76 -39.76
CA GLU A 598 -7.54 -31.60 -39.23
C GLU A 598 -6.60 -30.58 -38.58
N THR A 599 -5.61 -31.03 -37.79
CA THR A 599 -4.65 -30.13 -37.15
C THR A 599 -3.60 -29.63 -38.13
N ALA A 600 -3.21 -30.44 -39.12
CA ALA A 600 -2.39 -29.98 -40.25
C ALA A 600 -3.13 -28.88 -41.05
N GLN A 601 -4.39 -29.11 -41.43
CA GLN A 601 -5.21 -28.13 -42.14
C GLN A 601 -5.43 -26.85 -41.32
N HIS A 602 -5.59 -26.96 -39.99
CA HIS A 602 -5.70 -25.78 -39.13
C HIS A 602 -4.41 -24.95 -39.13
N VAL A 603 -3.24 -25.57 -38.94
CA VAL A 603 -1.93 -24.89 -39.04
C VAL A 603 -1.71 -24.27 -40.42
N ILE A 604 -2.05 -24.98 -41.50
CA ILE A 604 -1.98 -24.45 -42.86
C ILE A 604 -2.90 -23.24 -43.02
N SER A 605 -4.14 -23.30 -42.52
CA SER A 605 -5.06 -22.17 -42.55
C SER A 605 -4.52 -20.95 -41.78
N PHE A 606 -3.91 -21.17 -40.60
CA PHE A 606 -3.30 -20.12 -39.78
C PHE A 606 -2.12 -19.43 -40.49
N VAL A 607 -1.21 -20.22 -41.07
CA VAL A 607 -0.02 -19.70 -41.75
C VAL A 607 -0.41 -18.89 -42.99
N PHE A 608 -1.35 -19.39 -43.81
CA PHE A 608 -1.66 -18.79 -45.11
C PHE A 608 -2.85 -17.79 -45.10
N CYS A 609 -3.74 -17.82 -44.11
CA CYS A 609 -4.85 -16.86 -43.96
C CYS A 609 -4.62 -15.92 -42.76
N THR A 610 -3.98 -14.79 -43.01
CA THR A 610 -3.96 -13.69 -42.03
C THR A 610 -5.30 -12.95 -41.98
N ASN A 611 -5.77 -12.64 -40.77
CA ASN A 611 -6.76 -11.57 -40.60
C ASN A 611 -6.19 -10.24 -41.13
N ILE A 612 -7.08 -9.33 -41.54
CA ILE A 612 -6.81 -8.10 -42.32
C ILE A 612 -6.55 -8.38 -43.81
N CYS A 613 -7.50 -7.92 -44.63
CA CYS A 613 -7.59 -8.02 -46.10
C CYS A 613 -7.81 -9.43 -46.72
N ASN A 614 -8.89 -9.55 -47.49
CA ASN A 614 -9.28 -10.76 -48.23
C ASN A 614 -8.41 -11.01 -49.47
N GLN A 615 -7.15 -11.42 -49.29
CA GLN A 615 -6.33 -12.03 -50.34
C GLN A 615 -5.57 -13.25 -49.80
N PRO A 616 -5.73 -14.45 -50.38
CA PRO A 616 -4.93 -15.60 -49.99
C PRO A 616 -3.48 -15.40 -50.47
N LEU A 617 -2.54 -15.30 -49.53
CA LEU A 617 -1.10 -15.27 -49.82
C LEU A 617 -0.69 -16.64 -50.35
N GLN A 618 -0.78 -16.86 -51.68
CA GLN A 618 -0.45 -18.15 -52.30
C GLN A 618 1.00 -18.62 -52.07
N LYS A 619 1.90 -17.71 -51.66
CA LYS A 619 3.32 -17.96 -51.42
C LYS A 619 3.81 -17.04 -50.31
N LEU A 620 4.35 -17.62 -49.23
CA LEU A 620 5.11 -16.91 -48.20
C LEU A 620 6.61 -17.03 -48.48
N THR A 621 7.40 -16.05 -48.01
CA THR A 621 8.86 -16.16 -47.95
C THR A 621 9.31 -16.90 -46.68
N LYS A 622 10.54 -17.44 -46.69
CA LYS A 622 11.13 -18.20 -45.56
C LYS A 622 11.06 -17.44 -44.22
N ASN A 623 11.22 -16.11 -44.24
CA ASN A 623 11.22 -15.29 -43.03
C ASN A 623 9.81 -15.02 -42.49
N GLU A 624 8.84 -14.69 -43.36
CA GLU A 624 7.44 -14.50 -42.97
C GLU A 624 6.84 -15.79 -42.41
N LEU A 625 7.16 -16.92 -43.04
CA LEU A 625 6.72 -18.23 -42.59
C LEU A 625 7.40 -18.61 -41.26
N PHE A 626 8.70 -18.35 -41.06
CA PHE A 626 9.35 -18.55 -39.76
C PHE A 626 8.71 -17.71 -38.64
N VAL A 627 8.41 -16.43 -38.91
CA VAL A 627 7.74 -15.54 -37.93
C VAL A 627 6.35 -16.06 -37.61
N LYS A 628 5.54 -16.41 -38.62
CA LYS A 628 4.20 -16.98 -38.41
C LYS A 628 4.21 -18.34 -37.71
N LEU A 629 5.17 -19.22 -38.02
CA LEU A 629 5.32 -20.50 -37.32
C LEU A 629 5.76 -20.29 -35.87
N ALA A 630 6.64 -19.32 -35.60
CA ALA A 630 7.10 -19.00 -34.25
C ALA A 630 6.04 -18.29 -33.38
N SER A 631 5.01 -17.66 -33.99
CA SER A 631 3.81 -17.19 -33.29
C SER A 631 2.69 -18.24 -33.20
N SER A 632 2.71 -19.27 -34.06
CA SER A 632 1.76 -20.39 -34.02
C SER A 632 2.13 -21.42 -32.94
N SER A 633 1.14 -22.19 -32.47
CA SER A 633 1.38 -23.32 -31.56
C SER A 633 1.57 -24.63 -32.33
N ILE A 634 2.83 -25.00 -32.54
CA ILE A 634 3.28 -26.30 -33.11
C ILE A 634 4.25 -26.98 -32.13
#